data_AF-A0A212QGG4-F1
#
_entry.id   AF-A0A212QGG4-F1
#
_cell.length_a   1.000
_cell.length_b   1.000
_cell.length_c   1.000
_cell.angle_alpha   90.00
_cell.angle_beta   90.00
_cell.angle_gamma   90.00
#
_symmetry.space_group_name_H-M   'P 1'
#
loop_
_entity.id
_entity.type
_entity.pdbx_description
1 polymer ?
#
loop_
_entity_poly.entity_id
_entity_poly.type
_entity_poly.pdbx_seq_one_letter_code
_entity_poly.pdbx_strand_id
1 'polypeptide(L)'
;MRPLPAGPAAAPEIVYENADVRVVVFDVGGDDLVLSFSNMLFKANGNDFWGRQFYQKNGYSAVGFVAKGPNWFPAASMAPAIAAVRRIIGKFKTRIAYGNSMGGYAALKFSHQLGADVAIAFSPQYSIDPAVVGAFEKRFTTCFDPSRHAEMAIRPEDCTARAYIFFDPFEEPDKRHVELISAARPEVRRLGVPMTGHHSITVFAGSASGNLLLDCCKQDDCERLRGFIAQARRRNPTRASYIAERLVFRHPAWVGGVLAKAETAAPAHDLARCYIHIAQIHRDAKRLPEMNACADKAAQVVQTLSLEDRAFHRLNGVLHAAAGLLAHGRDFEAAARASRASVIGAPGNTGCLRRLMRLELVLGHMREAIEIVSHLLHLDPALLETLQKDLQNRHGQTILDLLPTIAEAVRAGKASTPGPWLAGLLNQGGAGDPRAADVLKKARALFQDGEDEAAERLLAEAAKTFPDDADIRRALLAHYKNHNRFADIVEALAPYPRESLQPDALRLLARALIRTGRDDKAVEALTVRPTETAGDAALLASALFNLKRYDEAAAAAATALARDPDNADVVRLWARALRALKRYDEALPLFERARDLRPALARSHFELGLALLDLGLCEAACDALERARALDASNPPLLIELARARIRLGERGAAMDLLLQALRRDPGDIRAGVELARCAGALRRFEEIAPAMQALLERHPDNPDVLYEVGRVCADPGRARDLFQKALAIKPDFHQCHHRLARLAHDQGGLDEALRHYSAAIDQALHLAGYRLDRATAHLDRGDADAARRDLARALEIEPNNAKAGQLAQRAREMKPQTAAETTRLAES
;
A
#
# COMPACT_ATOMS: atom_id res chain seq x y z
N MET A 1 -31.45 -52.27 8.34
CA MET A 1 -31.80 -52.59 9.74
C MET A 1 -32.51 -51.38 10.34
N ARG A 2 -33.65 -51.57 11.02
CA ARG A 2 -34.30 -50.48 11.77
C ARG A 2 -33.32 -49.98 12.87
N PRO A 3 -33.23 -48.67 13.14
CA PRO A 3 -32.46 -48.20 14.28
C PRO A 3 -33.11 -48.71 15.55
N LEU A 4 -32.32 -49.31 16.45
CA LEU A 4 -32.74 -49.59 17.81
C LEU A 4 -33.14 -48.27 18.50
N PRO A 5 -34.16 -48.28 19.38
CA PRO A 5 -34.53 -47.08 20.12
C PRO A 5 -33.34 -46.68 21.00
N ALA A 6 -32.86 -45.45 20.85
CA ALA A 6 -31.85 -44.89 21.73
C ALA A 6 -32.38 -44.95 23.16
N GLY A 7 -31.72 -45.71 24.03
CA GLY A 7 -31.85 -45.54 25.47
C GLY A 7 -31.54 -44.09 25.86
N PRO A 8 -31.86 -43.65 27.09
CA PRO A 8 -31.63 -42.27 27.50
C PRO A 8 -30.15 -41.94 27.31
N ALA A 9 -29.84 -41.18 26.26
CA ALA A 9 -28.48 -40.81 25.94
C ALA A 9 -27.91 -40.04 27.14
N ALA A 10 -26.72 -40.43 27.62
CA ALA A 10 -26.06 -39.72 28.70
C ALA A 10 -25.93 -38.24 28.29
N ALA A 11 -26.33 -37.34 29.18
CA ALA A 11 -26.19 -35.91 28.92
C ALA A 11 -24.69 -35.59 28.74
N PRO A 12 -24.33 -34.72 27.79
CA PRO A 12 -22.94 -34.35 27.59
C PRO A 12 -22.37 -33.70 28.86
N GLU A 13 -21.18 -34.12 29.27
CA GLU A 13 -20.55 -33.75 30.53
C GLU A 13 -19.19 -33.06 30.30
N ILE A 14 -18.92 -31.97 31.02
CA ILE A 14 -17.61 -31.32 30.99
C ILE A 14 -16.66 -32.11 31.89
N VAL A 15 -15.59 -32.66 31.31
CA VAL A 15 -14.59 -33.46 32.05
C VAL A 15 -13.29 -32.72 32.30
N TYR A 16 -13.08 -31.60 31.60
CA TYR A 16 -11.91 -30.75 31.77
C TYR A 16 -12.17 -29.35 31.21
N GLU A 17 -11.62 -28.32 31.86
CA GLU A 17 -11.67 -26.96 31.36
C GLU A 17 -10.47 -26.14 31.88
N ASN A 18 -9.86 -25.35 31.00
CA ASN A 18 -8.89 -24.32 31.38
C ASN A 18 -9.19 -23.00 30.64
N ALA A 19 -8.25 -22.06 30.63
CA ALA A 19 -8.43 -20.76 29.98
C ALA A 19 -8.66 -20.85 28.45
N ASP A 20 -8.23 -21.92 27.81
CA ASP A 20 -8.16 -22.03 26.34
C ASP A 20 -9.09 -23.06 25.73
N VAL A 21 -9.31 -24.18 26.44
CA VAL A 21 -10.06 -25.33 25.95
C VAL A 21 -11.00 -25.85 27.01
N ARG A 22 -12.20 -26.23 26.56
CA ARG A 22 -13.16 -27.04 27.30
C ARG A 22 -13.26 -28.40 26.63
N VAL A 23 -13.33 -29.46 27.43
CA VAL A 23 -13.51 -30.82 26.94
C VAL A 23 -14.83 -31.36 27.45
N VAL A 24 -15.66 -31.80 26.50
CA VAL A 24 -16.98 -32.35 26.76
C VAL A 24 -17.04 -33.80 26.28
N VAL A 25 -17.63 -34.69 27.07
CA VAL A 25 -17.80 -36.10 26.73
C VAL A 25 -19.26 -36.39 26.50
N PHE A 26 -19.54 -37.16 25.46
CA PHE A 26 -20.85 -37.70 25.15
C PHE A 26 -20.67 -39.18 24.82
N ASP A 27 -21.21 -40.06 25.66
CA ASP A 27 -21.06 -41.50 25.49
C ASP A 27 -22.41 -42.18 25.30
N VAL A 28 -22.54 -42.91 24.19
CA VAL A 28 -23.73 -43.71 23.85
C VAL A 28 -23.49 -45.22 24.01
N GLY A 29 -22.32 -45.61 24.54
CA GLY A 29 -21.99 -47.01 24.83
C GLY A 29 -21.51 -47.83 23.62
N GLY A 30 -21.06 -47.17 22.54
CA GLY A 30 -20.50 -47.83 21.36
C GLY A 30 -19.00 -48.16 21.48
N ASP A 31 -18.49 -48.98 20.55
CA ASP A 31 -17.06 -49.32 20.46
C ASP A 31 -16.20 -48.20 19.83
N ASP A 32 -16.82 -47.30 19.08
CA ASP A 32 -16.16 -46.23 18.35
C ASP A 32 -16.27 -44.89 19.09
N LEU A 33 -15.15 -44.15 19.14
CA LEU A 33 -15.06 -42.81 19.69
C LEU A 33 -14.59 -41.81 18.64
N VAL A 34 -15.30 -40.68 18.53
CA VAL A 34 -14.84 -39.53 17.74
C VAL A 34 -14.27 -38.44 18.67
N LEU A 35 -12.98 -38.14 18.52
CA LEU A 35 -12.30 -37.01 19.15
C LEU A 35 -12.50 -35.79 18.24
N SER A 36 -13.56 -35.02 18.51
CA SER A 36 -13.99 -33.90 17.67
C SER A 36 -13.36 -32.60 18.13
N PHE A 37 -12.66 -31.91 17.23
CA PHE A 37 -12.04 -30.61 17.48
C PHE A 37 -12.84 -29.48 16.84
N SER A 38 -13.25 -28.49 17.64
CA SER A 38 -14.01 -27.35 17.15
C SER A 38 -13.22 -26.54 16.11
N ASN A 39 -13.91 -26.05 15.09
CA ASN A 39 -13.39 -25.03 14.19
C ASN A 39 -13.47 -23.62 14.83
N MET A 40 -12.89 -22.62 14.16
CA MET A 40 -12.85 -21.23 14.65
C MET A 40 -14.23 -20.58 14.88
N LEU A 41 -15.25 -20.98 14.12
CA LEU A 41 -16.59 -20.37 14.17
C LEU A 41 -17.45 -20.94 15.29
N PHE A 42 -17.13 -22.15 15.77
CA PHE A 42 -17.85 -22.78 16.86
C PHE A 42 -17.39 -22.20 18.21
N LYS A 43 -18.34 -21.75 19.03
CA LYS A 43 -18.08 -21.20 20.37
C LYS A 43 -18.56 -22.17 21.45
N ALA A 44 -17.85 -22.19 22.57
CA ALA A 44 -18.31 -22.92 23.76
C ALA A 44 -19.68 -22.38 24.22
N ASN A 45 -20.70 -23.24 24.21
CA ASN A 45 -22.04 -22.93 24.69
C ASN A 45 -22.54 -24.10 25.54
N GLY A 46 -22.55 -23.91 26.87
CA GLY A 46 -22.84 -24.98 27.82
C GLY A 46 -21.97 -26.22 27.57
N ASN A 47 -22.64 -27.36 27.42
CA ASN A 47 -22.04 -28.67 27.18
C ASN A 47 -22.17 -29.10 25.69
N ASP A 48 -22.31 -28.16 24.76
CA ASP A 48 -22.31 -28.48 23.33
C ASP A 48 -20.89 -28.50 22.75
N PHE A 49 -20.69 -29.28 21.69
CA PHE A 49 -19.45 -29.34 20.94
C PHE A 49 -19.70 -29.66 19.46
N TRP A 50 -18.70 -29.37 18.64
CA TRP A 50 -18.83 -29.47 17.19
C TRP A 50 -19.15 -30.90 16.74
N GLY A 51 -20.22 -31.05 15.96
CA GLY A 51 -20.69 -32.35 15.44
C GLY A 51 -21.59 -33.16 16.38
N ARG A 52 -21.83 -32.72 17.63
CA ARG A 52 -22.59 -33.49 18.64
C ARG A 52 -23.93 -34.04 18.14
N GLN A 53 -24.74 -33.23 17.47
CA GLN A 53 -26.04 -33.69 16.94
C GLN A 53 -25.89 -34.82 15.92
N PHE A 54 -24.85 -34.77 15.09
CA PHE A 54 -24.55 -35.85 14.15
C PHE A 54 -24.13 -37.12 14.91
N TYR A 55 -23.24 -37.02 15.90
CA TYR A 55 -22.78 -38.18 16.67
C TYR A 55 -23.93 -38.82 17.45
N GLN A 56 -24.75 -38.01 18.11
CA GLN A 56 -25.95 -38.46 18.81
C GLN A 56 -26.93 -39.17 17.88
N LYS A 57 -27.22 -38.57 16.71
CA LYS A 57 -28.15 -39.16 15.73
C LYS A 57 -27.63 -40.46 15.12
N ASN A 58 -26.32 -40.62 14.98
CA ASN A 58 -25.69 -41.76 14.29
C ASN A 58 -25.04 -42.77 15.25
N GLY A 59 -25.22 -42.60 16.57
CA GLY A 59 -24.78 -43.59 17.55
C GLY A 59 -23.26 -43.63 17.78
N TYR A 60 -22.55 -42.52 17.60
CA TYR A 60 -21.13 -42.41 17.94
C TYR A 60 -20.94 -41.78 19.32
N SER A 61 -20.10 -42.40 20.15
CA SER A 61 -19.56 -41.73 21.33
C SER A 61 -18.53 -40.69 20.86
N ALA A 62 -18.42 -39.57 21.56
CA ALA A 62 -17.53 -38.50 21.17
C ALA A 62 -16.96 -37.72 22.35
N VAL A 63 -15.73 -37.25 22.19
CA VAL A 63 -15.11 -36.21 23.04
C VAL A 63 -14.95 -34.95 22.21
N GLY A 64 -15.62 -33.89 22.61
CA GLY A 64 -15.50 -32.57 22.01
C GLY A 64 -14.43 -31.73 22.68
N PHE A 65 -13.36 -31.41 21.96
CA PHE A 65 -12.41 -30.37 22.32
C PHE A 65 -12.90 -29.03 21.75
N VAL A 66 -13.37 -28.16 22.63
CA VAL A 66 -13.96 -26.87 22.30
C VAL A 66 -13.00 -25.75 22.67
N ALA A 67 -12.47 -25.07 21.67
CA ALA A 67 -11.64 -23.89 21.90
C ALA A 67 -12.51 -22.72 22.39
N LYS A 68 -12.01 -21.97 23.39
CA LYS A 68 -12.68 -20.77 23.92
C LYS A 68 -12.46 -19.53 23.05
N GLY A 69 -11.60 -19.63 22.05
CA GLY A 69 -11.33 -18.59 21.06
C GLY A 69 -10.54 -19.16 19.88
N PRO A 70 -10.18 -18.31 18.88
CA PRO A 70 -9.38 -18.70 17.72
C PRO A 70 -7.91 -18.91 18.10
N ASN A 71 -7.59 -19.95 18.88
CA ASN A 71 -6.29 -20.13 19.53
C ASN A 71 -5.48 -21.35 19.05
N TRP A 72 -5.96 -22.10 18.06
CA TRP A 72 -5.27 -23.28 17.53
C TRP A 72 -4.85 -24.33 18.58
N PHE A 73 -5.58 -24.43 19.69
CA PHE A 73 -5.34 -25.44 20.73
C PHE A 73 -3.88 -25.43 21.23
N PRO A 74 -3.45 -24.39 21.97
CA PRO A 74 -2.07 -24.25 22.43
C PRO A 74 -1.55 -25.53 23.11
N ALA A 75 -0.36 -25.99 22.73
CA ALA A 75 0.17 -27.28 23.18
C ALA A 75 0.23 -27.38 24.72
N ALA A 76 0.66 -26.30 25.39
CA ALA A 76 0.69 -26.22 26.85
C ALA A 76 -0.70 -26.39 27.49
N SER A 77 -1.74 -25.84 26.86
CA SER A 77 -3.12 -25.95 27.32
C SER A 77 -3.75 -27.30 27.00
N MET A 78 -3.28 -27.96 25.94
CA MET A 78 -3.75 -29.28 25.52
C MET A 78 -3.14 -30.42 26.34
N ALA A 79 -1.89 -30.33 26.78
CA ALA A 79 -1.24 -31.40 27.55
C ALA A 79 -2.06 -31.90 28.77
N PRO A 80 -2.52 -31.04 29.71
CA PRO A 80 -3.38 -31.48 30.81
C PRO A 80 -4.76 -31.97 30.36
N ALA A 81 -5.34 -31.38 29.30
CA ALA A 81 -6.61 -31.81 28.73
C ALA A 81 -6.52 -33.25 28.18
N ILE A 82 -5.44 -33.54 27.42
CA ILE A 82 -5.15 -34.86 26.88
C ILE A 82 -4.96 -35.86 28.02
N ALA A 83 -4.24 -35.50 29.08
CA ALA A 83 -4.06 -36.37 30.24
C ALA A 83 -5.39 -36.73 30.93
N ALA A 84 -6.32 -35.77 31.05
CA ALA A 84 -7.66 -36.03 31.56
C ALA A 84 -8.45 -36.97 30.65
N VAL A 85 -8.42 -36.73 29.33
CA VAL A 85 -9.14 -37.53 28.34
C VAL A 85 -8.59 -38.95 28.24
N ARG A 86 -7.28 -39.16 28.32
CA ARG A 86 -6.68 -40.51 28.26
C ARG A 86 -7.18 -41.47 29.34
N ARG A 87 -7.64 -40.95 30.49
CA ARG A 87 -8.20 -41.75 31.59
C ARG A 87 -9.58 -42.34 31.26
N ILE A 88 -10.32 -41.74 30.33
CA ILE A 88 -11.69 -42.12 30.01
C ILE A 88 -11.84 -42.83 28.65
N ILE A 89 -10.93 -42.57 27.70
CA ILE A 89 -11.08 -43.09 26.32
C ILE A 89 -10.49 -44.48 26.10
N GLY A 90 -9.80 -45.06 27.09
CA GLY A 90 -9.14 -46.37 26.95
C GLY A 90 -10.10 -47.54 26.69
N LYS A 91 -11.39 -47.39 27.01
CA LYS A 91 -12.43 -48.41 26.79
C LYS A 91 -12.88 -48.56 25.33
N PHE A 92 -12.67 -47.54 24.50
CA PHE A 92 -13.12 -47.56 23.11
C PHE A 92 -12.12 -48.30 22.23
N LYS A 93 -12.61 -49.16 21.32
CA LYS A 93 -11.76 -49.97 20.44
C LYS A 93 -11.18 -49.14 19.31
N THR A 94 -12.00 -48.27 18.72
CA THR A 94 -11.57 -47.35 17.65
C THR A 94 -11.69 -45.92 18.12
N ARG A 95 -10.64 -45.12 17.93
CA ARG A 95 -10.60 -43.69 18.24
C ARG A 95 -10.27 -42.90 16.98
N ILE A 96 -11.13 -41.98 16.60
CA ILE A 96 -11.04 -41.20 15.36
C ILE A 96 -10.87 -39.74 15.73
N ALA A 97 -9.70 -39.16 15.47
CA ALA A 97 -9.51 -37.72 15.55
C ALA A 97 -10.12 -37.04 14.32
N TYR A 98 -10.95 -36.02 14.53
CA TYR A 98 -11.74 -35.40 13.47
C TYR A 98 -11.80 -33.88 13.64
N GLY A 99 -11.56 -33.14 12.56
CA GLY A 99 -11.61 -31.68 12.60
C GLY A 99 -11.55 -31.00 11.24
N ASN A 100 -11.94 -29.72 11.22
CA ASN A 100 -11.85 -28.84 10.05
C ASN A 100 -11.10 -27.55 10.40
N SER A 101 -10.22 -27.09 9.50
CA SER A 101 -9.44 -25.86 9.66
C SER A 101 -8.60 -25.93 10.95
N MET A 102 -8.79 -25.01 11.90
CA MET A 102 -8.20 -25.06 13.24
C MET A 102 -8.38 -26.41 13.95
N GLY A 103 -9.55 -27.03 13.82
CA GLY A 103 -9.80 -28.35 14.37
C GLY A 103 -9.08 -29.45 13.58
N GLY A 104 -8.88 -29.27 12.28
CA GLY A 104 -8.12 -30.20 11.43
C GLY A 104 -6.64 -30.20 11.80
N TYR A 105 -6.07 -29.03 12.11
CA TYR A 105 -4.74 -28.91 12.72
C TYR A 105 -4.65 -29.76 14.00
N ALA A 106 -5.57 -29.56 14.94
CA ALA A 106 -5.56 -30.26 16.22
C ALA A 106 -5.78 -31.79 16.06
N ALA A 107 -6.66 -32.18 15.13
CA ALA A 107 -6.89 -33.58 14.78
C ALA A 107 -5.62 -34.27 14.28
N LEU A 108 -4.73 -33.57 13.57
CA LEU A 108 -3.42 -34.11 13.20
C LEU A 108 -2.44 -34.03 14.36
N LYS A 109 -2.25 -32.83 14.94
CA LYS A 109 -1.24 -32.49 15.95
C LYS A 109 -1.33 -33.32 17.23
N PHE A 110 -2.53 -33.68 17.66
CA PHE A 110 -2.73 -34.38 18.94
C PHE A 110 -3.21 -35.82 18.79
N SER A 111 -3.36 -36.32 17.55
CA SER A 111 -3.89 -37.67 17.30
C SER A 111 -3.05 -38.76 17.97
N HIS A 112 -1.72 -38.70 17.87
CA HIS A 112 -0.86 -39.71 18.48
C HIS A 112 -0.92 -39.66 20.02
N GLN A 113 -0.88 -38.46 20.62
CA GLN A 113 -0.96 -38.30 22.07
C GLN A 113 -2.29 -38.77 22.67
N LEU A 114 -3.39 -38.63 21.92
CA LEU A 114 -4.71 -39.13 22.28
C LEU A 114 -4.92 -40.61 21.93
N GLY A 115 -3.93 -41.28 21.34
CA GLY A 115 -4.03 -42.68 20.93
C GLY A 115 -5.05 -42.91 19.82
N ALA A 116 -5.31 -41.94 18.96
CA ALA A 116 -6.23 -42.10 17.84
C ALA A 116 -5.69 -43.11 16.81
N ASP A 117 -6.57 -44.00 16.35
CA ASP A 117 -6.26 -45.01 15.32
C ASP A 117 -6.46 -44.46 13.90
N VAL A 118 -7.19 -43.35 13.78
CA VAL A 118 -7.45 -42.62 12.55
C VAL A 118 -7.42 -41.13 12.84
N ALA A 119 -6.79 -40.34 11.98
CA ALA A 119 -6.92 -38.88 11.96
C ALA A 119 -7.58 -38.43 10.64
N ILE A 120 -8.59 -37.58 10.73
CA ILE A 120 -9.34 -37.03 9.60
C ILE A 120 -9.33 -35.51 9.71
N ALA A 121 -8.65 -34.84 8.79
CA ALA A 121 -8.51 -33.40 8.79
C ALA A 121 -9.00 -32.79 7.48
N PHE A 122 -9.89 -31.79 7.59
CA PHE A 122 -10.31 -30.97 6.46
C PHE A 122 -9.58 -29.63 6.49
N SER A 123 -8.96 -29.25 5.37
CA SER A 123 -8.21 -28.00 5.18
C SER A 123 -7.36 -27.58 6.40
N PRO A 124 -6.51 -28.48 6.95
CA PRO A 124 -5.72 -28.18 8.14
C PRO A 124 -4.63 -27.14 7.85
N GLN A 125 -4.31 -26.33 8.85
CA GLN A 125 -3.11 -25.49 8.82
C GLN A 125 -1.91 -26.32 9.30
N TYR A 126 -0.73 -26.11 8.72
CA TYR A 126 0.53 -26.65 9.25
C TYR A 126 1.00 -25.89 10.49
N SER A 127 0.85 -24.56 10.45
CA SER A 127 1.11 -23.60 11.51
C SER A 127 0.36 -22.30 11.20
N ILE A 128 0.15 -21.43 12.18
CA ILE A 128 -0.26 -20.02 11.96
C ILE A 128 0.85 -19.02 12.29
N ASP A 129 2.05 -19.51 12.66
CA ASP A 129 3.21 -18.68 12.94
C ASP A 129 3.63 -17.88 11.68
N PRO A 130 3.58 -16.55 11.72
CA PRO A 130 3.99 -15.70 10.60
C PRO A 130 5.45 -15.93 10.15
N ALA A 131 6.33 -16.36 11.04
CA ALA A 131 7.72 -16.70 10.69
C ALA A 131 7.79 -17.98 9.82
N VAL A 132 6.83 -18.90 9.95
CA VAL A 132 6.78 -20.17 9.22
C VAL A 132 5.97 -20.04 7.93
N VAL A 133 4.79 -19.41 8.00
CA VAL A 133 3.82 -19.42 6.89
C VAL A 133 3.50 -18.03 6.33
N GLY A 134 4.04 -16.95 6.91
CA GLY A 134 3.66 -15.57 6.58
C GLY A 134 3.89 -15.14 5.13
N ALA A 135 4.73 -15.87 4.40
CA ALA A 135 4.95 -15.67 2.96
C ALA A 135 3.69 -15.97 2.11
N PHE A 136 2.84 -16.92 2.54
CA PHE A 136 1.66 -17.35 1.77
C PHE A 136 0.35 -17.35 2.57
N GLU A 137 0.41 -17.38 3.91
CA GLU A 137 -0.76 -17.39 4.78
C GLU A 137 -0.82 -16.13 5.63
N LYS A 138 -1.89 -15.36 5.48
CA LYS A 138 -2.14 -14.11 6.23
C LYS A 138 -3.47 -14.10 6.96
N ARG A 139 -4.34 -15.09 6.72
CA ARG A 139 -5.72 -15.13 7.26
C ARG A 139 -5.74 -15.19 8.79
N PHE A 140 -4.69 -15.75 9.39
CA PHE A 140 -4.66 -16.10 10.82
C PHE A 140 -3.55 -15.40 11.60
N THR A 141 -2.81 -14.47 10.99
CA THR A 141 -1.70 -13.74 11.62
C THR A 141 -2.11 -13.04 12.92
N THR A 142 -3.32 -12.47 12.97
CA THR A 142 -3.85 -11.79 14.17
C THR A 142 -4.23 -12.73 15.31
N CYS A 143 -4.31 -14.03 15.05
CA CYS A 143 -4.60 -15.05 16.04
C CYS A 143 -3.31 -15.59 16.68
N PHE A 144 -2.14 -15.30 16.08
CA PHE A 144 -0.86 -15.79 16.57
C PHE A 144 -0.36 -14.95 17.75
N ASP A 145 0.08 -15.65 18.78
CA ASP A 145 0.67 -15.12 20.00
C ASP A 145 1.90 -15.98 20.31
N PRO A 146 3.13 -15.45 20.18
CA PRO A 146 4.36 -16.21 20.41
C PRO A 146 4.44 -16.89 21.78
N SER A 147 3.83 -16.29 22.81
CA SER A 147 3.86 -16.83 24.18
C SER A 147 2.99 -18.08 24.35
N ARG A 148 1.97 -18.23 23.51
CA ARG A 148 0.98 -19.32 23.57
C ARG A 148 1.21 -20.36 22.50
N HIS A 149 1.69 -19.95 21.34
CA HIS A 149 1.80 -20.77 20.14
C HIS A 149 3.23 -21.27 19.91
N ALA A 150 3.92 -21.66 20.98
CA ALA A 150 5.19 -22.35 20.85
C ALA A 150 4.98 -23.71 20.14
N GLU A 151 5.91 -24.09 19.26
CA GLU A 151 5.97 -25.41 18.62
C GLU A 151 4.73 -25.82 17.78
N MET A 152 4.11 -24.84 17.10
CA MET A 152 2.91 -25.10 16.31
C MET A 152 3.08 -26.15 15.21
N ALA A 153 4.22 -26.16 14.52
CA ALA A 153 4.46 -27.04 13.37
C ALA A 153 4.06 -28.49 13.66
N ILE A 154 3.35 -29.14 12.72
CA ILE A 154 3.01 -30.56 12.82
C ILE A 154 4.29 -31.37 12.58
N ARG A 155 4.76 -32.07 13.62
CA ARG A 155 5.96 -32.92 13.58
C ARG A 155 5.58 -34.36 13.26
N PRO A 156 6.55 -35.19 12.81
CA PRO A 156 6.24 -36.57 12.46
C PRO A 156 5.61 -37.40 13.60
N GLU A 157 6.06 -37.17 14.82
CA GLU A 157 5.64 -37.85 16.06
C GLU A 157 4.26 -37.42 16.60
N ASP A 158 3.69 -36.34 16.06
CA ASP A 158 2.41 -35.79 16.50
C ASP A 158 1.21 -36.58 15.92
N CYS A 159 1.40 -37.16 14.73
CA CYS A 159 0.32 -37.69 13.91
C CYS A 159 0.30 -39.22 13.89
N THR A 160 -0.88 -39.81 14.11
CA THR A 160 -1.08 -41.26 13.96
C THR A 160 -0.77 -41.74 12.54
N ALA A 161 -0.40 -43.01 12.38
CA ALA A 161 0.04 -43.56 11.09
C ALA A 161 -1.04 -43.49 9.99
N ARG A 162 -2.31 -43.60 10.38
CA ARG A 162 -3.45 -43.54 9.45
C ARG A 162 -4.14 -42.18 9.53
N ALA A 163 -3.65 -41.25 8.73
CA ALA A 163 -4.17 -39.89 8.66
C ALA A 163 -4.64 -39.55 7.23
N TYR A 164 -5.74 -38.80 7.15
CA TYR A 164 -6.36 -38.33 5.92
C TYR A 164 -6.48 -36.82 5.95
N ILE A 165 -6.10 -36.19 4.84
CA ILE A 165 -6.31 -34.77 4.60
C ILE A 165 -7.21 -34.60 3.39
N PHE A 166 -8.31 -33.88 3.60
CA PHE A 166 -9.24 -33.47 2.57
C PHE A 166 -9.08 -31.96 2.35
N PHE A 167 -8.86 -31.54 1.11
CA PHE A 167 -8.62 -30.13 0.80
C PHE A 167 -8.94 -29.85 -0.67
N ASP A 168 -9.23 -28.60 -1.01
CA ASP A 168 -9.28 -28.19 -2.41
C ASP A 168 -7.86 -27.90 -2.93
N PRO A 169 -7.33 -28.66 -3.91
CA PRO A 169 -6.01 -28.41 -4.48
C PRO A 169 -5.92 -27.08 -5.26
N PHE A 170 -7.04 -26.42 -5.53
CA PHE A 170 -7.09 -25.10 -6.14
C PHE A 170 -7.21 -23.96 -5.11
N GLU A 171 -7.29 -24.26 -3.81
CA GLU A 171 -7.20 -23.26 -2.75
C GLU A 171 -5.74 -23.11 -2.32
N GLU A 172 -5.05 -22.10 -2.85
CA GLU A 172 -3.58 -22.00 -2.74
C GLU A 172 -3.06 -22.02 -1.30
N PRO A 173 -3.62 -21.25 -0.34
CA PRO A 173 -3.15 -21.32 1.05
C PRO A 173 -3.28 -22.72 1.66
N ASP A 174 -4.41 -23.39 1.44
CA ASP A 174 -4.67 -24.73 1.97
C ASP A 174 -3.74 -25.75 1.32
N LYS A 175 -3.56 -25.70 0.01
CA LYS A 175 -2.60 -26.55 -0.72
C LYS A 175 -1.20 -26.43 -0.15
N ARG A 176 -0.73 -25.21 0.12
CA ARG A 176 0.62 -24.95 0.68
C ARG A 176 0.77 -25.49 2.11
N HIS A 177 -0.27 -25.39 2.95
CA HIS A 177 -0.27 -26.07 4.25
C HIS A 177 -0.18 -27.59 4.11
N VAL A 178 -0.95 -28.18 3.17
CA VAL A 178 -0.91 -29.62 2.92
C VAL A 178 0.45 -30.07 2.38
N GLU A 179 1.12 -29.27 1.55
CA GLU A 179 2.50 -29.52 1.09
C GLU A 179 3.47 -29.61 2.28
N LEU A 180 3.42 -28.67 3.22
CA LEU A 180 4.26 -28.69 4.42
C LEU A 180 3.95 -29.89 5.33
N ILE A 181 2.67 -30.20 5.54
CA ILE A 181 2.27 -31.38 6.32
C ILE A 181 2.76 -32.66 5.64
N SER A 182 2.66 -32.75 4.31
CA SER A 182 3.08 -33.93 3.55
C SER A 182 4.59 -34.08 3.52
N ALA A 183 5.34 -32.97 3.55
CA ALA A 183 6.79 -32.99 3.67
C ALA A 183 7.22 -33.51 5.04
N ALA A 184 6.53 -33.09 6.11
CA ALA A 184 6.76 -33.61 7.45
C ALA A 184 6.26 -35.06 7.61
N ARG A 185 5.17 -35.44 6.93
CA ARG A 185 4.51 -36.74 7.02
C ARG A 185 4.06 -37.29 5.67
N PRO A 186 4.96 -37.98 4.94
CA PRO A 186 4.67 -38.53 3.62
C PRO A 186 3.55 -39.58 3.62
N GLU A 187 3.31 -40.26 4.75
CA GLU A 187 2.30 -41.34 4.88
C GLU A 187 0.86 -40.80 4.92
N VAL A 188 0.67 -39.49 5.09
CA VAL A 188 -0.65 -38.88 5.15
C VAL A 188 -1.34 -38.98 3.79
N ARG A 189 -2.57 -39.53 3.79
CA ARG A 189 -3.38 -39.73 2.60
C ARG A 189 -4.05 -38.42 2.21
N ARG A 190 -3.73 -37.93 1.02
CA ARG A 190 -4.25 -36.68 0.47
C ARG A 190 -5.41 -36.96 -0.47
N LEU A 191 -6.58 -36.42 -0.15
CA LEU A 191 -7.80 -36.53 -0.94
C LEU A 191 -8.25 -35.15 -1.39
N GLY A 192 -7.96 -34.83 -2.66
CA GLY A 192 -8.39 -33.58 -3.27
C GLY A 192 -9.91 -33.51 -3.42
N VAL A 193 -10.49 -32.37 -3.07
CA VAL A 193 -11.92 -32.03 -3.18
C VAL A 193 -12.05 -30.80 -4.08
N PRO A 194 -11.82 -30.92 -5.40
CA PRO A 194 -11.49 -29.76 -6.21
C PRO A 194 -12.69 -28.87 -6.50
N MET A 195 -12.46 -27.55 -6.50
CA MET A 195 -13.44 -26.49 -6.73
C MET A 195 -14.54 -26.44 -5.65
N THR A 196 -14.15 -26.55 -4.40
CA THR A 196 -15.04 -26.43 -3.21
C THR A 196 -14.47 -25.50 -2.13
N GLY A 197 -13.25 -25.01 -2.33
CA GLY A 197 -12.54 -24.07 -1.45
C GLY A 197 -12.20 -24.59 -0.07
N HIS A 198 -12.02 -23.65 0.86
CA HIS A 198 -11.61 -23.96 2.24
C HIS A 198 -12.61 -24.81 3.02
N HIS A 199 -13.91 -24.70 2.71
CA HIS A 199 -14.97 -25.46 3.37
C HIS A 199 -15.27 -26.79 2.66
N SER A 200 -14.22 -27.49 2.20
CA SER A 200 -14.32 -28.78 1.49
C SER A 200 -15.12 -29.85 2.26
N ILE A 201 -15.17 -29.74 3.59
CA ILE A 201 -16.00 -30.56 4.47
C ILE A 201 -17.50 -30.58 4.11
N THR A 202 -18.01 -29.51 3.50
CA THR A 202 -19.42 -29.39 3.10
C THR A 202 -19.85 -30.43 2.07
N VAL A 203 -18.90 -31.01 1.32
CA VAL A 203 -19.16 -32.14 0.42
C VAL A 203 -19.66 -33.38 1.18
N PHE A 204 -19.33 -33.50 2.46
CA PHE A 204 -19.74 -34.59 3.33
C PHE A 204 -20.88 -34.22 4.29
N ALA A 205 -21.57 -33.10 4.05
CA ALA A 205 -22.68 -32.67 4.89
C ALA A 205 -23.84 -33.69 4.85
N GLY A 206 -24.40 -33.99 6.02
CA GLY A 206 -25.52 -34.93 6.18
C GLY A 206 -25.11 -36.31 6.69
N SER A 207 -26.08 -37.03 7.29
CA SER A 207 -25.81 -38.28 8.01
C SER A 207 -25.21 -39.38 7.13
N ALA A 208 -25.75 -39.60 5.94
CA ALA A 208 -25.27 -40.65 5.03
C ALA A 208 -23.82 -40.42 4.58
N SER A 209 -23.48 -39.19 4.20
CA SER A 209 -22.14 -38.82 3.74
C SER A 209 -21.12 -38.80 4.87
N GLY A 210 -21.52 -38.32 6.06
CA GLY A 210 -20.68 -38.35 7.26
C GLY A 210 -20.36 -39.78 7.72
N ASN A 211 -21.34 -40.69 7.74
CA ASN A 211 -21.10 -42.10 8.08
C ASN A 211 -20.18 -42.76 7.03
N LEU A 212 -20.43 -42.53 5.74
CA LEU A 212 -19.56 -43.05 4.67
C LEU A 212 -18.11 -42.59 4.85
N LEU A 213 -17.89 -41.31 5.20
CA LEU A 213 -16.57 -40.77 5.45
C LEU A 213 -15.87 -41.51 6.60
N LEU A 214 -16.54 -41.63 7.75
CA LEU A 214 -15.97 -42.30 8.93
C LEU A 214 -15.67 -43.77 8.64
N ASP A 215 -16.60 -44.49 8.02
CA ASP A 215 -16.44 -45.91 7.70
C ASP A 215 -15.29 -46.16 6.72
N CYS A 216 -15.19 -45.35 5.65
CA CYS A 216 -14.11 -45.52 4.68
C CYS A 216 -12.74 -45.21 5.31
N CYS A 217 -12.63 -44.18 6.16
CA CYS A 217 -11.37 -43.88 6.83
C CYS A 217 -10.99 -44.95 7.86
N LYS A 218 -11.97 -45.57 8.54
CA LYS A 218 -11.73 -46.73 9.43
C LYS A 218 -11.28 -47.97 8.67
N GLN A 219 -11.77 -48.18 7.46
CA GLN A 219 -11.46 -49.34 6.61
C GLN A 219 -10.26 -49.11 5.68
N ASP A 220 -9.73 -47.88 5.65
CA ASP A 220 -8.71 -47.44 4.70
C ASP A 220 -9.12 -47.50 3.21
N ASP A 221 -10.40 -47.29 2.93
CA ASP A 221 -10.97 -47.34 1.58
C ASP A 221 -10.87 -45.98 0.87
N CYS A 222 -9.67 -45.66 0.39
CA CYS A 222 -9.42 -44.43 -0.38
C CYS A 222 -10.14 -44.41 -1.74
N GLU A 223 -10.39 -45.56 -2.34
CA GLU A 223 -11.02 -45.64 -3.67
C GLU A 223 -12.48 -45.21 -3.60
N ARG A 224 -13.23 -45.75 -2.65
CA ARG A 224 -14.62 -45.37 -2.40
C ARG A 224 -14.74 -43.90 -2.01
N LEU A 225 -13.81 -43.37 -1.22
CA LEU A 225 -13.76 -41.94 -0.91
C LEU A 225 -13.57 -41.08 -2.16
N ARG A 226 -12.62 -41.42 -3.04
CA ARG A 226 -12.41 -40.69 -4.30
C ARG A 226 -13.64 -40.75 -5.21
N GLY A 227 -14.27 -41.92 -5.32
CA GLY A 227 -15.51 -42.11 -6.07
C GLY A 227 -16.65 -41.23 -5.53
N PHE A 228 -16.85 -41.23 -4.20
CA PHE A 228 -17.84 -40.38 -3.54
C PHE A 228 -17.55 -38.89 -3.78
N ILE A 229 -16.31 -38.43 -3.54
CA ILE A 229 -15.91 -37.03 -3.75
C ILE A 229 -16.18 -36.58 -5.18
N ALA A 230 -15.82 -37.40 -6.17
CA ALA A 230 -15.97 -37.07 -7.59
C ALA A 230 -17.43 -36.80 -7.98
N GLN A 231 -18.38 -37.48 -7.33
CA GLN A 231 -19.81 -37.32 -7.55
C GLN A 231 -20.38 -36.20 -6.67
N ALA A 232 -20.15 -36.25 -5.36
CA ALA A 232 -20.74 -35.36 -4.37
C ALA A 232 -20.34 -33.89 -4.60
N ARG A 233 -19.07 -33.62 -4.95
CA ARG A 233 -18.61 -32.25 -5.20
C ARG A 233 -19.37 -31.56 -6.32
N ARG A 234 -19.87 -32.31 -7.33
CA ARG A 234 -20.60 -31.72 -8.47
C ARG A 234 -21.94 -31.11 -8.06
N ARG A 235 -22.51 -31.60 -6.95
CA ARG A 235 -23.77 -31.14 -6.36
C ARG A 235 -23.54 -30.13 -5.23
N ASN A 236 -22.28 -29.85 -4.88
CA ASN A 236 -21.98 -28.89 -3.83
C ASN A 236 -22.41 -27.49 -4.28
N PRO A 237 -23.25 -26.78 -3.51
CA PRO A 237 -23.78 -25.50 -3.92
C PRO A 237 -22.72 -24.40 -4.09
N THR A 238 -21.57 -24.49 -3.41
CA THR A 238 -20.50 -23.48 -3.50
C THR A 238 -19.63 -23.65 -4.76
N ARG A 239 -19.67 -24.82 -5.41
CA ARG A 239 -18.75 -25.16 -6.50
C ARG A 239 -18.84 -24.21 -7.70
N ALA A 240 -20.04 -23.73 -8.02
CA ALA A 240 -20.23 -22.80 -9.12
C ALA A 240 -19.45 -21.49 -8.90
N SER A 241 -19.47 -20.94 -7.68
CA SER A 241 -18.74 -19.74 -7.29
C SER A 241 -17.22 -19.91 -7.46
N TYR A 242 -16.66 -21.04 -6.99
CA TYR A 242 -15.23 -21.32 -7.14
C TYR A 242 -14.82 -21.53 -8.61
N ILE A 243 -15.68 -22.15 -9.42
CA ILE A 243 -15.43 -22.27 -10.86
C ILE A 243 -15.42 -20.89 -11.51
N ALA A 244 -16.38 -20.01 -11.19
CA ALA A 244 -16.45 -18.66 -11.74
C ALA A 244 -15.17 -17.84 -11.45
N GLU A 245 -14.68 -17.87 -10.20
CA GLU A 245 -13.43 -17.20 -9.80
C GLU A 245 -12.21 -17.66 -10.60
N ARG A 246 -12.16 -18.93 -11.00
CA ARG A 246 -11.04 -19.48 -11.77
C ARG A 246 -11.21 -19.27 -13.28
N LEU A 247 -12.44 -19.24 -13.78
CA LEU A 247 -12.73 -19.05 -15.20
C LEU A 247 -12.36 -17.66 -15.70
N VAL A 248 -12.42 -16.63 -14.85
CA VAL A 248 -12.14 -15.24 -15.26
C VAL A 248 -10.78 -15.07 -15.96
N PHE A 249 -9.79 -15.90 -15.62
CA PHE A 249 -8.45 -15.85 -16.21
C PHE A 249 -8.34 -16.57 -17.56
N ARG A 250 -9.17 -17.59 -17.82
CA ARG A 250 -9.04 -18.49 -18.99
C ARG A 250 -10.19 -18.38 -19.98
N HIS A 251 -11.41 -18.24 -19.50
CA HIS A 251 -12.64 -18.22 -20.30
C HIS A 251 -13.61 -17.14 -19.76
N PRO A 252 -13.25 -15.84 -19.84
CA PRO A 252 -14.05 -14.76 -19.26
C PRO A 252 -15.49 -14.71 -19.80
N ALA A 253 -15.71 -15.11 -21.06
CA ALA A 253 -17.05 -15.18 -21.65
C ALA A 253 -18.00 -16.16 -20.94
N TRP A 254 -17.48 -17.16 -20.23
CA TRP A 254 -18.29 -18.18 -19.55
C TRP A 254 -18.63 -17.79 -18.11
N VAL A 255 -17.95 -16.77 -17.56
CA VAL A 255 -18.11 -16.37 -16.15
C VAL A 255 -19.55 -16.00 -15.84
N GLY A 256 -20.21 -15.20 -16.69
CA GLY A 256 -21.60 -14.80 -16.48
C GLY A 256 -22.57 -15.98 -16.37
N GLY A 257 -22.43 -16.98 -17.27
CA GLY A 257 -23.28 -18.18 -17.25
C GLY A 257 -23.03 -19.08 -16.03
N VAL A 258 -21.81 -19.11 -15.49
CA VAL A 258 -21.50 -19.85 -14.26
C VAL A 258 -21.95 -19.08 -13.01
N LEU A 259 -21.82 -17.76 -13.00
CA LEU A 259 -22.32 -16.93 -11.90
C LEU A 259 -23.84 -17.02 -11.78
N ALA A 260 -24.59 -17.05 -12.88
CA ALA A 260 -26.04 -17.27 -12.83
C ALA A 260 -26.42 -18.60 -12.12
N LYS A 261 -25.62 -19.65 -12.31
CA LYS A 261 -25.79 -20.91 -11.56
C LYS A 261 -25.41 -20.76 -10.08
N ALA A 262 -24.37 -19.98 -9.78
CA ALA A 262 -23.98 -19.69 -8.41
C ALA A 262 -25.06 -18.87 -7.68
N GLU A 263 -25.68 -17.89 -8.32
CA GLU A 263 -26.75 -17.06 -7.74
C GLU A 263 -27.98 -17.86 -7.30
N THR A 264 -28.23 -19.02 -7.92
CA THR A 264 -29.39 -19.88 -7.59
C THR A 264 -29.09 -20.95 -6.54
N ALA A 265 -27.82 -21.30 -6.34
CA ALA A 265 -27.43 -22.45 -5.51
C ALA A 265 -26.50 -22.07 -4.35
N ALA A 266 -25.56 -21.16 -4.56
CA ALA A 266 -24.53 -20.85 -3.60
C ALA A 266 -25.09 -20.10 -2.38
N PRO A 267 -24.59 -20.40 -1.16
CA PRO A 267 -24.87 -19.57 -0.01
C PRO A 267 -24.48 -18.11 -0.27
N ALA A 268 -25.29 -17.17 0.21
CA ALA A 268 -25.08 -15.74 -0.01
C ALA A 268 -23.68 -15.25 0.39
N HIS A 269 -23.11 -15.79 1.47
CA HIS A 269 -21.78 -15.41 1.93
C HIS A 269 -20.66 -15.84 0.97
N ASP A 270 -20.74 -17.04 0.38
CA ASP A 270 -19.78 -17.53 -0.61
C ASP A 270 -19.92 -16.76 -1.93
N LEU A 271 -21.16 -16.52 -2.35
CA LEU A 271 -21.47 -15.76 -3.55
C LEU A 271 -20.95 -14.31 -3.45
N ALA A 272 -21.17 -13.63 -2.32
CA ALA A 272 -20.70 -12.27 -2.13
C ALA A 272 -19.17 -12.18 -2.15
N ARG A 273 -18.47 -13.15 -1.56
CA ARG A 273 -16.99 -13.22 -1.60
C ARG A 273 -16.47 -13.47 -3.01
N CYS A 274 -17.13 -14.36 -3.76
CA CYS A 274 -16.82 -14.64 -5.15
C CYS A 274 -16.90 -13.38 -6.01
N TYR A 275 -17.97 -12.59 -5.88
CA TYR A 275 -18.09 -11.31 -6.57
C TYR A 275 -16.98 -10.32 -6.20
N ILE A 276 -16.56 -10.24 -4.92
CA ILE A 276 -15.42 -9.38 -4.53
C ILE A 276 -14.11 -9.84 -5.18
N HIS A 277 -13.83 -11.15 -5.19
CA HIS A 277 -12.61 -11.66 -5.83
C HIS A 277 -12.61 -11.37 -7.32
N ILE A 278 -13.72 -11.62 -8.02
CA ILE A 278 -13.84 -11.30 -9.45
C ILE A 278 -13.70 -9.78 -9.68
N ALA A 279 -14.29 -8.94 -8.82
CA ALA A 279 -14.12 -7.49 -8.90
C ALA A 279 -12.65 -7.06 -8.74
N GLN A 280 -11.91 -7.65 -7.81
CA GLN A 280 -10.46 -7.38 -7.63
C GLN A 280 -9.65 -7.78 -8.86
N ILE A 281 -9.99 -8.91 -9.48
CA ILE A 281 -9.34 -9.35 -10.72
C ILE A 281 -9.62 -8.36 -11.86
N HIS A 282 -10.87 -7.88 -11.99
CA HIS A 282 -11.21 -6.84 -12.95
C HIS A 282 -10.51 -5.51 -12.66
N ARG A 283 -10.35 -5.12 -11.40
CA ARG A 283 -9.55 -3.95 -11.00
C ARG A 283 -8.11 -4.07 -11.48
N ASP A 284 -7.47 -5.20 -11.21
CA ASP A 284 -6.08 -5.43 -11.56
C ASP A 284 -5.90 -5.49 -13.09
N ALA A 285 -6.93 -5.94 -13.82
CA ALA A 285 -7.03 -5.87 -15.27
C ALA A 285 -7.52 -4.52 -15.83
N LYS A 286 -7.74 -3.50 -14.98
CA LYS A 286 -8.25 -2.15 -15.32
C LYS A 286 -9.62 -2.13 -16.03
N ARG A 287 -10.45 -3.15 -15.81
CA ARG A 287 -11.82 -3.27 -16.32
C ARG A 287 -12.82 -2.67 -15.33
N LEU A 288 -12.85 -1.35 -15.25
CA LEU A 288 -13.61 -0.62 -14.23
C LEU A 288 -15.12 -0.88 -14.26
N PRO A 289 -15.81 -0.96 -15.42
CA PRO A 289 -17.24 -1.26 -15.46
C PRO A 289 -17.58 -2.63 -14.87
N GLU A 290 -16.84 -3.67 -15.26
CA GLU A 290 -17.04 -5.04 -14.77
C GLU A 290 -16.65 -5.17 -13.29
N MET A 291 -15.61 -4.46 -12.85
CA MET A 291 -15.26 -4.32 -11.44
C MET A 291 -16.42 -3.71 -10.64
N ASN A 292 -16.97 -2.57 -11.08
CA ASN A 292 -18.07 -1.90 -10.40
C ASN A 292 -19.31 -2.80 -10.35
N ALA A 293 -19.67 -3.45 -11.45
CA ALA A 293 -20.79 -4.37 -11.51
C ALA A 293 -20.65 -5.53 -10.50
N CYS A 294 -19.47 -6.14 -10.42
CA CYS A 294 -19.22 -7.21 -9.46
C CYS A 294 -19.21 -6.69 -8.01
N ALA A 295 -18.58 -5.54 -7.75
CA ALA A 295 -18.54 -4.96 -6.41
C ALA A 295 -19.93 -4.54 -5.90
N ASP A 296 -20.77 -3.96 -6.76
CA ASP A 296 -22.15 -3.61 -6.40
C ASP A 296 -22.98 -4.88 -6.16
N LYS A 297 -22.83 -5.90 -7.01
CA LYS A 297 -23.52 -7.18 -6.81
C LYS A 297 -23.14 -7.85 -5.50
N ALA A 298 -21.86 -7.82 -5.13
CA ALA A 298 -21.41 -8.30 -3.82
C ALA A 298 -22.11 -7.55 -2.67
N ALA A 299 -22.21 -6.22 -2.76
CA ALA A 299 -22.87 -5.41 -1.76
C ALA A 299 -24.38 -5.74 -1.65
N GLN A 300 -25.07 -5.90 -2.79
CA GLN A 300 -26.48 -6.28 -2.84
C GLN A 300 -26.72 -7.64 -2.18
N VAL A 301 -25.91 -8.66 -2.48
CA VAL A 301 -26.03 -10.01 -1.88
C VAL A 301 -25.87 -9.95 -0.35
N VAL A 302 -24.95 -9.14 0.17
CA VAL A 302 -24.80 -9.01 1.63
C VAL A 302 -25.97 -8.23 2.24
N GLN A 303 -26.52 -7.25 1.53
CA GLN A 303 -27.61 -6.41 2.01
C GLN A 303 -28.96 -7.14 2.15
N THR A 304 -29.16 -8.27 1.46
CA THR A 304 -30.36 -9.10 1.64
C THR A 304 -30.34 -9.92 2.93
N LEU A 305 -29.18 -10.06 3.58
CA LEU A 305 -29.02 -10.82 4.82
C LEU A 305 -29.39 -10.00 6.06
N SER A 306 -29.86 -10.67 7.11
CA SER A 306 -30.10 -10.06 8.43
C SER A 306 -28.79 -9.56 9.05
N LEU A 307 -28.86 -8.63 10.01
CA LEU A 307 -27.66 -8.14 10.70
C LEU A 307 -26.96 -9.26 11.49
N GLU A 308 -27.73 -10.19 12.06
CA GLU A 308 -27.21 -11.37 12.76
C GLU A 308 -26.42 -12.27 11.81
N ASP A 309 -26.96 -12.56 10.63
CA ASP A 309 -26.28 -13.39 9.62
C ASP A 309 -25.01 -12.71 9.10
N ARG A 310 -25.05 -11.40 8.87
CA ARG A 310 -23.86 -10.63 8.45
C ARG A 310 -22.76 -10.68 9.50
N ALA A 311 -23.12 -10.52 10.77
CA ALA A 311 -22.18 -10.59 11.89
C ALA A 311 -21.61 -12.01 12.03
N PHE A 312 -22.48 -13.03 11.97
CA PHE A 312 -22.11 -14.44 12.05
C PHE A 312 -21.10 -14.83 10.97
N HIS A 313 -21.33 -14.43 9.72
CA HIS A 313 -20.44 -14.71 8.59
C HIS A 313 -19.31 -13.69 8.39
N ARG A 314 -19.19 -12.68 9.27
CA ARG A 314 -18.22 -11.57 9.18
C ARG A 314 -18.26 -10.82 7.84
N LEU A 315 -19.45 -10.65 7.26
CA LEU A 315 -19.63 -10.06 5.92
C LEU A 315 -19.53 -8.53 5.87
N ASN A 316 -19.41 -7.85 7.01
CA ASN A 316 -19.15 -6.40 7.02
C ASN A 316 -17.83 -6.03 6.31
N GLY A 317 -16.84 -6.94 6.33
CA GLY A 317 -15.61 -6.80 5.55
C GLY A 317 -15.83 -6.86 4.04
N VAL A 318 -16.82 -7.62 3.57
CA VAL A 318 -17.21 -7.68 2.16
C VAL A 318 -17.85 -6.36 1.72
N LEU A 319 -18.76 -5.79 2.53
CA LEU A 319 -19.33 -4.46 2.27
C LEU A 319 -18.24 -3.37 2.25
N HIS A 320 -17.29 -3.46 3.17
CA HIS A 320 -16.15 -2.55 3.19
C HIS A 320 -15.29 -2.70 1.94
N ALA A 321 -14.99 -3.93 1.49
CA ALA A 321 -14.24 -4.17 0.26
C ALA A 321 -14.97 -3.65 -0.98
N ALA A 322 -16.28 -3.93 -1.09
CA ALA A 322 -17.15 -3.43 -2.16
C ALA A 322 -17.12 -1.90 -2.24
N ALA A 323 -17.33 -1.21 -1.10
CA ALA A 323 -17.28 0.25 -1.04
C ALA A 323 -15.94 0.82 -1.50
N GLY A 324 -14.83 0.17 -1.16
CA GLY A 324 -13.49 0.57 -1.62
C GLY A 324 -13.29 0.41 -3.13
N LEU A 325 -13.77 -0.70 -3.69
CA LEU A 325 -13.71 -0.97 -5.14
C LEU A 325 -14.60 -0.01 -5.94
N LEU A 326 -15.84 0.22 -5.49
CA LEU A 326 -16.76 1.16 -6.12
C LEU A 326 -16.21 2.60 -6.10
N ALA A 327 -15.63 3.03 -4.96
CA ALA A 327 -14.96 4.32 -4.87
C ALA A 327 -13.75 4.42 -5.81
N HIS A 328 -12.98 3.34 -5.97
CA HIS A 328 -11.89 3.29 -6.94
C HIS A 328 -12.38 3.42 -8.38
N GLY A 329 -13.51 2.80 -8.71
CA GLY A 329 -14.19 2.93 -9.99
C GLY A 329 -15.01 4.20 -10.16
N ARG A 330 -14.89 5.17 -9.23
CA ARG A 330 -15.59 6.46 -9.22
C ARG A 330 -17.13 6.35 -9.17
N ASP A 331 -17.66 5.22 -8.74
CA ASP A 331 -19.08 5.06 -8.42
C ASP A 331 -19.29 5.43 -6.95
N PHE A 332 -19.25 6.74 -6.66
CA PHE A 332 -19.28 7.26 -5.30
C PHE A 332 -20.61 7.01 -4.59
N GLU A 333 -21.72 6.95 -5.34
CA GLU A 333 -23.06 6.72 -4.79
C GLU A 333 -23.24 5.26 -4.36
N ALA A 334 -22.87 4.30 -5.21
CA ALA A 334 -22.88 2.89 -4.82
C ALA A 334 -21.86 2.63 -3.69
N ALA A 335 -20.70 3.29 -3.73
CA ALA A 335 -19.71 3.21 -2.66
C ALA A 335 -20.26 3.72 -1.32
N ALA A 336 -20.96 4.87 -1.32
CA ALA A 336 -21.59 5.43 -0.12
C ALA A 336 -22.66 4.49 0.43
N ARG A 337 -23.54 3.95 -0.43
CA ARG A 337 -24.56 2.96 -0.07
C ARG A 337 -23.94 1.73 0.59
N ALA A 338 -22.92 1.13 -0.01
CA ALA A 338 -22.21 -0.02 0.55
C ALA A 338 -21.53 0.32 1.89
N SER A 339 -20.96 1.53 2.00
CA SER A 339 -20.30 2.00 3.22
C SER A 339 -21.31 2.25 4.36
N ARG A 340 -22.50 2.80 4.08
CA ARG A 340 -23.59 2.95 5.07
C ARG A 340 -24.01 1.58 5.62
N ALA A 341 -24.25 0.61 4.73
CA ALA A 341 -24.61 -0.74 5.13
C ALA A 341 -23.52 -1.43 5.98
N SER A 342 -22.24 -1.16 5.69
CA SER A 342 -21.10 -1.63 6.48
C SER A 342 -21.09 -1.03 7.89
N VAL A 343 -21.36 0.28 8.01
CA VAL A 343 -21.43 1.00 9.30
C VAL A 343 -22.57 0.48 10.18
N ILE A 344 -23.75 0.20 9.63
CA ILE A 344 -24.87 -0.36 10.41
C ILE A 344 -24.46 -1.68 11.09
N GLY A 345 -23.72 -2.55 10.38
CA GLY A 345 -23.25 -3.82 10.93
C GLY A 345 -22.05 -3.70 11.88
N ALA A 346 -21.34 -2.57 11.88
CA ALA A 346 -20.16 -2.33 12.71
C ALA A 346 -20.06 -0.84 13.11
N PRO A 347 -20.97 -0.33 13.95
CA PRO A 347 -21.12 1.11 14.20
C PRO A 347 -19.95 1.74 14.95
N GLY A 348 -19.12 0.94 15.60
CA GLY A 348 -17.87 1.37 16.25
C GLY A 348 -16.63 1.31 15.36
N ASN A 349 -16.75 0.88 14.10
CA ASN A 349 -15.59 0.77 13.21
C ASN A 349 -15.23 2.14 12.61
N THR A 350 -14.27 2.81 13.25
CA THR A 350 -13.81 4.16 12.89
C THR A 350 -13.28 4.23 11.46
N GLY A 351 -12.67 3.17 10.93
CA GLY A 351 -12.21 3.11 9.55
C GLY A 351 -13.35 3.12 8.51
N CYS A 352 -14.47 2.46 8.80
CA CYS A 352 -15.65 2.45 7.93
C CYS A 352 -16.36 3.81 7.95
N LEU A 353 -16.52 4.40 9.14
CA LEU A 353 -17.11 5.72 9.34
C LEU A 353 -16.28 6.82 8.64
N ARG A 354 -14.95 6.80 8.78
CA ARG A 354 -14.06 7.75 8.08
C ARG A 354 -14.16 7.65 6.56
N ARG A 355 -14.31 6.44 6.01
CA ARG A 355 -14.55 6.26 4.56
C ARG A 355 -15.91 6.83 4.16
N LEU A 356 -16.96 6.50 4.92
CA LEU A 356 -18.30 7.01 4.64
C LEU A 356 -18.31 8.54 4.66
N MET A 357 -17.73 9.17 5.67
CA MET A 357 -17.56 10.62 5.74
C MET A 357 -16.92 11.20 4.47
N ARG A 358 -15.82 10.63 3.98
CA ARG A 358 -15.16 11.08 2.75
C ARG A 358 -16.06 10.92 1.51
N LEU A 359 -16.86 9.88 1.45
CA LEU A 359 -17.79 9.65 0.34
C LEU A 359 -18.96 10.65 0.38
N GLU A 360 -19.54 10.90 1.55
CA GLU A 360 -20.61 11.91 1.72
C GLU A 360 -20.10 13.31 1.34
N LEU A 361 -18.87 13.65 1.71
CA LEU A 361 -18.23 14.91 1.28
C LEU A 361 -18.07 15.01 -0.25
N VAL A 362 -17.66 13.92 -0.91
CA VAL A 362 -17.54 13.89 -2.38
C VAL A 362 -18.90 14.05 -3.06
N LEU A 363 -19.97 13.52 -2.45
CA LEU A 363 -21.35 13.62 -2.93
C LEU A 363 -22.04 14.96 -2.57
N GLY A 364 -21.40 15.81 -1.77
CA GLY A 364 -21.98 17.09 -1.32
C GLY A 364 -22.97 16.96 -0.15
N HIS A 365 -23.04 15.81 0.50
CA HIS A 365 -23.91 15.54 1.64
C HIS A 365 -23.26 16.03 2.96
N MET A 366 -23.18 17.35 3.10
CA MET A 366 -22.43 18.01 4.18
C MET A 366 -23.00 17.71 5.57
N ARG A 367 -24.32 17.62 5.68
CA ARG A 367 -25.00 17.33 6.96
C ARG A 367 -24.60 15.95 7.48
N GLU A 368 -24.68 14.93 6.63
CA GLU A 368 -24.33 13.55 6.92
C GLU A 368 -22.85 13.43 7.30
N ALA A 369 -21.97 14.15 6.61
CA ALA A 369 -20.56 14.18 6.94
C ALA A 369 -20.28 14.79 8.33
N ILE A 370 -20.99 15.85 8.73
CA ILE A 370 -20.87 16.46 10.07
C ILE A 370 -21.39 15.50 11.16
N GLU A 371 -22.50 14.81 10.91
CA GLU A 371 -23.05 13.80 11.82
C GLU A 371 -22.04 12.65 12.03
N ILE A 372 -21.38 12.19 10.97
CA ILE A 372 -20.37 11.14 11.06
C ILE A 372 -19.12 11.61 11.81
N VAL A 373 -18.66 12.85 11.60
CA VAL A 373 -17.53 13.44 12.34
C VAL A 373 -17.84 13.53 13.83
N SER A 374 -19.05 13.94 14.18
CA SER A 374 -19.52 14.01 15.56
C SER A 374 -19.54 12.63 16.21
N HIS A 375 -20.06 11.61 15.50
CA HIS A 375 -20.07 10.22 15.97
C HIS A 375 -18.66 9.65 16.14
N LEU A 376 -17.74 9.93 15.20
CA LEU A 376 -16.34 9.51 15.27
C LEU A 376 -15.63 10.07 16.51
N LEU A 377 -15.83 11.37 16.80
CA LEU A 377 -15.25 12.02 17.98
C LEU A 377 -15.88 11.55 19.30
N HIS A 378 -17.15 11.13 19.26
CA HIS A 378 -17.82 10.54 20.41
C HIS A 378 -17.27 9.13 20.72
N LEU A 379 -17.02 8.32 19.69
CA LEU A 379 -16.44 6.99 19.82
C LEU A 379 -14.98 7.03 20.31
N ASP A 380 -14.19 7.93 19.74
CA ASP A 380 -12.78 8.08 20.09
C ASP A 380 -12.33 9.54 19.91
N PRO A 381 -12.23 10.30 21.02
CA PRO A 381 -11.75 11.69 20.98
C PRO A 381 -10.33 11.84 20.43
N ALA A 382 -9.50 10.80 20.47
CA ALA A 382 -8.13 10.82 19.92
C ALA A 382 -8.12 10.89 18.38
N LEU A 383 -9.26 10.65 17.72
CA LEU A 383 -9.38 10.78 16.27
C LEU A 383 -9.36 12.22 15.78
N LEU A 384 -9.38 13.22 16.65
CA LEU A 384 -9.39 14.63 16.26
C LEU A 384 -8.31 14.98 15.24
N GLU A 385 -7.05 14.61 15.50
CA GLU A 385 -5.94 14.84 14.56
C GLU A 385 -6.08 14.05 13.26
N THR A 386 -6.67 12.86 13.35
CA THR A 386 -6.89 11.99 12.19
C THR A 386 -7.99 12.55 11.28
N LEU A 387 -9.06 13.08 11.87
CA LEU A 387 -10.16 13.76 11.19
C LEU A 387 -9.68 15.06 10.56
N GLN A 388 -8.82 15.81 11.25
CA GLN A 388 -8.18 17.00 10.68
C GLN A 388 -7.48 16.66 9.37
N LYS A 389 -6.71 15.56 9.33
CA LYS A 389 -6.03 15.10 8.12
C LYS A 389 -7.01 14.67 7.02
N ASP A 390 -8.05 13.91 7.38
CA ASP A 390 -9.02 13.42 6.40
C ASP A 390 -9.82 14.54 5.72
N LEU A 391 -10.06 15.65 6.44
CA LEU A 391 -10.86 16.78 5.99
C LEU A 391 -10.05 17.86 5.25
N GLN A 392 -8.73 17.74 5.14
CA GLN A 392 -7.85 18.66 4.38
C GLN A 392 -8.07 18.65 2.86
N ASN A 393 -9.08 17.93 2.37
CA ASN A 393 -9.43 17.91 0.95
C ASN A 393 -10.39 19.06 0.59
N ARG A 394 -10.53 19.36 -0.71
CA ARG A 394 -11.34 20.49 -1.22
C ARG A 394 -12.80 20.50 -0.75
N HIS A 395 -13.34 19.35 -0.38
CA HIS A 395 -14.75 19.19 0.04
C HIS A 395 -14.90 19.20 1.56
N GLY A 396 -13.81 18.95 2.31
CA GLY A 396 -13.82 18.82 3.76
C GLY A 396 -13.46 20.09 4.53
N GLN A 397 -13.03 21.16 3.85
CA GLN A 397 -12.53 22.38 4.49
C GLN A 397 -13.55 23.01 5.45
N THR A 398 -14.82 23.08 5.06
CA THR A 398 -15.90 23.61 5.92
C THR A 398 -16.03 22.81 7.23
N ILE A 399 -15.93 21.47 7.16
CA ILE A 399 -15.99 20.63 8.36
C ILE A 399 -14.68 20.71 9.15
N LEU A 400 -13.54 20.88 8.48
CA LEU A 400 -12.25 21.09 9.12
C LEU A 400 -12.23 22.36 9.97
N ASP A 401 -12.83 23.44 9.46
CA ASP A 401 -12.96 24.72 10.16
C ASP A 401 -13.93 24.60 11.35
N LEU A 402 -14.99 23.79 11.19
CA LEU A 402 -15.94 23.40 12.24
C LEU A 402 -15.47 22.20 13.07
N LEU A 403 -14.21 21.77 12.99
CA LEU A 403 -13.78 20.57 13.72
C LEU A 403 -13.45 20.85 15.20
N PRO A 404 -12.76 21.93 15.58
CA PRO A 404 -12.49 22.27 16.98
C PRO A 404 -13.79 22.45 17.78
N THR A 405 -14.75 23.08 17.12
CA THR A 405 -16.15 23.23 17.42
C THR A 405 -16.88 21.93 17.77
N ILE A 406 -16.91 20.99 16.83
CA ILE A 406 -17.62 19.73 16.99
C ILE A 406 -16.96 18.99 18.14
N ALA A 407 -15.63 19.02 18.23
CA ALA A 407 -14.88 18.39 19.31
C ALA A 407 -15.18 18.99 20.69
N GLU A 408 -15.32 20.30 20.81
CA GLU A 408 -15.71 20.96 22.06
C GLU A 408 -17.16 20.64 22.44
N ALA A 409 -18.08 20.65 21.48
CA ALA A 409 -19.48 20.29 21.71
C ALA A 409 -19.64 18.83 22.15
N VAL A 410 -18.89 17.91 21.54
CA VAL A 410 -18.84 16.49 21.93
C VAL A 410 -18.25 16.33 23.35
N ARG A 411 -17.13 17.01 23.66
CA ARG A 411 -16.55 17.01 25.01
C ARG A 411 -17.49 17.56 26.08
N ALA A 412 -18.31 18.55 25.73
CA ALA A 412 -19.30 19.14 26.63
C ALA A 412 -20.57 18.29 26.79
N GLY A 413 -20.65 17.10 26.19
CA GLY A 413 -21.82 16.22 26.26
C GLY A 413 -23.06 16.76 25.52
N LYS A 414 -22.90 17.75 24.64
CA LYS A 414 -24.00 18.43 23.93
C LYS A 414 -24.36 17.75 22.60
N ALA A 415 -23.75 16.61 22.28
CA ALA A 415 -23.88 15.97 20.98
C ALA A 415 -25.10 15.04 20.93
N SER A 416 -26.24 15.59 20.49
CA SER A 416 -27.22 14.79 19.74
C SER A 416 -27.85 15.49 18.54
N THR A 417 -27.57 16.77 18.25
CA THR A 417 -28.00 17.44 17.01
C THR A 417 -27.24 18.77 16.76
N PRO A 418 -26.75 19.05 15.53
CA PRO A 418 -26.00 20.27 15.23
C PRO A 418 -26.95 21.44 14.94
N GLY A 419 -26.85 22.53 15.71
CA GLY A 419 -27.67 23.74 15.52
C GLY A 419 -27.24 24.96 16.35
N PRO A 420 -26.86 24.83 17.64
CA PRO A 420 -26.62 26.02 18.48
C PRO A 420 -25.19 26.58 18.51
N TRP A 421 -24.17 25.86 18.00
CA TRP A 421 -22.76 26.19 18.32
C TRP A 421 -22.15 27.30 17.44
N LEU A 422 -22.59 27.45 16.19
CA LEU A 422 -22.10 28.50 15.27
C LEU A 422 -22.41 29.94 15.73
N ALA A 423 -23.43 30.13 16.56
CA ALA A 423 -23.83 31.44 17.08
C ALA A 423 -22.87 32.03 18.15
N GLY A 424 -22.03 31.19 18.79
CA GLY A 424 -21.20 31.60 19.93
C GLY A 424 -19.91 32.34 19.57
N LEU A 425 -19.33 32.07 18.38
CA LEU A 425 -18.04 32.62 17.93
C LEU A 425 -18.07 34.11 17.61
N LEU A 426 -19.26 34.68 17.60
CA LEU A 426 -19.57 35.99 17.06
C LEU A 426 -19.82 37.03 18.19
N ASN A 427 -19.68 36.64 19.46
CA ASN A 427 -20.02 37.48 20.62
C ASN A 427 -18.84 38.09 21.39
N GLN A 428 -17.66 38.24 20.77
CA GLN A 428 -16.54 38.97 21.38
C GLN A 428 -16.08 40.15 20.52
N GLY A 429 -16.51 41.36 20.89
CA GLY A 429 -16.01 42.63 20.34
C GLY A 429 -16.98 43.78 20.64
N GLY A 430 -16.57 44.73 21.48
CA GLY A 430 -17.31 45.94 21.82
C GLY A 430 -16.52 47.21 21.50
N ALA A 431 -17.28 48.26 21.15
CA ALA A 431 -16.95 49.67 20.89
C ALA A 431 -16.38 50.06 19.51
N GLY A 432 -17.30 50.24 18.53
CA GLY A 432 -17.11 50.94 17.26
C GLY A 432 -18.38 51.72 16.85
N ASP A 433 -18.33 52.49 15.76
CA ASP A 433 -19.46 53.29 15.21
C ASP A 433 -20.75 52.43 15.17
N PRO A 434 -21.89 52.90 15.72
CA PRO A 434 -23.15 52.14 15.73
C PRO A 434 -23.57 51.65 14.33
N ARG A 435 -23.19 52.38 13.28
CA ARG A 435 -23.44 52.01 11.88
C ARG A 435 -22.56 50.85 11.42
N ALA A 436 -21.32 50.77 11.87
CA ALA A 436 -20.42 49.64 11.60
C ALA A 436 -20.90 48.37 12.34
N ALA A 437 -21.37 48.52 13.58
CA ALA A 437 -21.96 47.42 14.34
C ALA A 437 -23.24 46.85 13.66
N ASP A 438 -24.08 47.71 13.09
CA ASP A 438 -25.27 47.29 12.34
C ASP A 438 -24.92 46.54 11.05
N VAL A 439 -23.91 47.00 10.31
CA VAL A 439 -23.37 46.29 9.14
C VAL A 439 -22.86 44.90 9.53
N LEU A 440 -22.07 44.79 10.60
CA LEU A 440 -21.54 43.51 11.09
C LEU A 440 -22.65 42.55 11.51
N LYS A 441 -23.72 43.06 12.12
CA LYS A 441 -24.91 42.29 12.47
C LYS A 441 -25.65 41.78 11.23
N LYS A 442 -25.78 42.61 10.19
CA LYS A 442 -26.41 42.22 8.91
C LYS A 442 -25.57 41.21 8.14
N ALA A 443 -24.26 41.43 8.02
CA ALA A 443 -23.35 40.49 7.39
C ALA A 443 -23.39 39.11 8.07
N ARG A 444 -23.51 39.10 9.41
CA ARG A 444 -23.67 37.88 10.20
C ARG A 444 -24.96 37.13 9.89
N ALA A 445 -26.08 37.81 9.76
CA ALA A 445 -27.34 37.18 9.38
C ALA A 445 -27.24 36.55 7.99
N LEU A 446 -26.65 37.28 7.04
CA LEU A 446 -26.43 36.77 5.67
C LEU A 446 -25.55 35.51 5.65
N PHE A 447 -24.47 35.46 6.44
CA PHE A 447 -23.67 34.23 6.57
C PHE A 447 -24.45 33.07 7.22
N GLN A 448 -25.35 33.35 8.17
CA GLN A 448 -26.19 32.32 8.79
C GLN A 448 -27.22 31.74 7.81
N ASP A 449 -27.69 32.57 6.89
CA ASP A 449 -28.66 32.20 5.85
C ASP A 449 -27.98 31.55 4.62
N GLY A 450 -26.64 31.43 4.63
CA GLY A 450 -25.85 30.86 3.52
C GLY A 450 -25.64 31.82 2.34
N GLU A 451 -25.91 33.10 2.53
CA GLU A 451 -25.76 34.17 1.52
C GLU A 451 -24.35 34.80 1.57
N ASP A 452 -23.31 33.97 1.42
CA ASP A 452 -21.90 34.37 1.60
C ASP A 452 -21.47 35.49 0.64
N GLU A 453 -21.97 35.49 -0.60
CA GLU A 453 -21.69 36.56 -1.57
C GLU A 453 -22.30 37.90 -1.17
N ALA A 454 -23.51 37.89 -0.61
CA ALA A 454 -24.19 39.10 -0.17
C ALA A 454 -23.51 39.67 1.08
N ALA A 455 -23.13 38.79 2.01
CA ALA A 455 -22.36 39.16 3.19
C ALA A 455 -20.99 39.75 2.82
N GLU A 456 -20.30 39.16 1.85
CA GLU A 456 -19.03 39.69 1.33
C GLU A 456 -19.20 41.07 0.72
N ARG A 457 -20.17 41.26 -0.19
CA ARG A 457 -20.43 42.56 -0.83
C ARG A 457 -20.72 43.64 0.20
N LEU A 458 -21.51 43.31 1.22
CA LEU A 458 -21.82 44.21 2.32
C LEU A 458 -20.58 44.60 3.13
N LEU A 459 -19.72 43.62 3.48
CA LEU A 459 -18.49 43.87 4.21
C LEU A 459 -17.44 44.63 3.38
N ALA A 460 -17.32 44.34 2.08
CA ALA A 460 -16.40 45.02 1.18
C ALA A 460 -16.79 46.49 0.98
N GLU A 461 -18.08 46.78 0.85
CA GLU A 461 -18.57 48.16 0.74
C GLU A 461 -18.44 48.93 2.05
N ALA A 462 -18.71 48.25 3.17
CA ALA A 462 -18.51 48.81 4.49
C ALA A 462 -17.03 49.08 4.79
N ALA A 463 -16.10 48.25 4.32
CA ALA A 463 -14.66 48.48 4.48
C ALA A 463 -14.17 49.74 3.73
N LYS A 464 -14.86 50.16 2.66
CA LYS A 464 -14.59 51.46 2.00
C LYS A 464 -15.17 52.64 2.78
N THR A 465 -16.32 52.44 3.41
CA THR A 465 -17.05 53.48 4.14
C THR A 465 -16.46 53.72 5.53
N PHE A 466 -15.93 52.66 6.15
CA PHE A 466 -15.32 52.65 7.48
C PHE A 466 -13.89 52.08 7.42
N PRO A 467 -12.95 52.76 6.73
CA PRO A 467 -11.60 52.22 6.48
C PRO A 467 -10.80 51.96 7.76
N ASP A 468 -11.02 52.76 8.82
CA ASP A 468 -10.31 52.61 10.08
C ASP A 468 -10.93 51.55 11.01
N ASP A 469 -12.13 51.04 10.71
CA ASP A 469 -12.83 50.08 11.57
C ASP A 469 -12.19 48.68 11.51
N ALA A 470 -11.59 48.29 12.64
CA ALA A 470 -10.86 47.02 12.74
C ALA A 470 -11.77 45.80 12.76
N ASP A 471 -13.05 45.94 13.09
CA ASP A 471 -14.01 44.83 13.17
C ASP A 471 -14.56 44.48 11.80
N ILE A 472 -14.94 45.48 10.99
CA ILE A 472 -15.33 45.28 9.59
C ILE A 472 -14.18 44.65 8.81
N ARG A 473 -12.97 45.18 8.98
CA ARG A 473 -11.77 44.64 8.33
C ARG A 473 -11.49 43.22 8.78
N ARG A 474 -11.58 42.91 10.09
CA ARG A 474 -11.40 41.54 10.59
C ARG A 474 -12.45 40.58 10.03
N ALA A 475 -13.72 40.98 9.95
CA ALA A 475 -14.79 40.16 9.41
C ALA A 475 -14.56 39.84 7.92
N LEU A 476 -14.17 40.83 7.12
CA LEU A 476 -13.87 40.64 5.71
C LEU A 476 -12.64 39.73 5.48
N LEU A 477 -11.57 39.94 6.25
CA LEU A 477 -10.36 39.12 6.16
C LEU A 477 -10.59 37.68 6.65
N ALA A 478 -11.44 37.49 7.65
CA ALA A 478 -11.84 36.17 8.12
C ALA A 478 -12.63 35.42 7.03
N HIS A 479 -13.54 36.10 6.34
CA HIS A 479 -14.26 35.55 5.19
C HIS A 479 -13.29 35.08 4.09
N TYR A 480 -12.38 35.96 3.65
CA TYR A 480 -11.40 35.58 2.62
C TYR A 480 -10.48 34.45 3.06
N LYS A 481 -10.07 34.42 4.34
CA LYS A 481 -9.25 33.35 4.89
C LYS A 481 -9.98 31.99 4.84
N ASN A 482 -11.24 31.94 5.27
CA ASN A 482 -12.03 30.71 5.31
C ASN A 482 -12.29 30.16 3.90
N HIS A 483 -12.36 31.05 2.91
CA HIS A 483 -12.54 30.69 1.49
C HIS A 483 -11.22 30.49 0.72
N ASN A 484 -10.06 30.47 1.41
CA ASN A 484 -8.73 30.38 0.79
C ASN A 484 -8.42 31.45 -0.27
N ARG A 485 -9.08 32.61 -0.16
CA ARG A 485 -8.96 33.77 -1.06
C ARG A 485 -7.77 34.66 -0.66
N PHE A 486 -6.56 34.11 -0.76
CA PHE A 486 -5.34 34.80 -0.31
C PHE A 486 -4.99 36.04 -1.14
N ALA A 487 -5.31 36.07 -2.44
CA ALA A 487 -5.09 37.25 -3.27
C ALA A 487 -5.91 38.46 -2.76
N ASP A 488 -7.17 38.22 -2.42
CA ASP A 488 -8.08 39.24 -1.91
C ASP A 488 -7.67 39.76 -0.52
N ILE A 489 -7.10 38.90 0.33
CA ILE A 489 -6.48 39.34 1.61
C ILE A 489 -5.36 40.35 1.36
N VAL A 490 -4.51 40.07 0.37
CA VAL A 490 -3.39 40.97 0.07
C VAL A 490 -3.89 42.29 -0.51
N GLU A 491 -4.91 42.25 -1.37
CA GLU A 491 -5.54 43.46 -1.93
C GLU A 491 -6.25 44.28 -0.85
N ALA A 492 -7.03 43.65 0.01
CA ALA A 492 -7.76 44.31 1.10
C ALA A 492 -6.83 44.98 2.12
N LEU A 493 -5.60 44.48 2.28
CA LEU A 493 -4.60 45.05 3.18
C LEU A 493 -3.60 45.99 2.49
N ALA A 494 -3.55 46.03 1.16
CA ALA A 494 -2.62 46.87 0.41
C ALA A 494 -2.70 48.38 0.70
N PRO A 495 -3.88 48.98 0.97
CA PRO A 495 -3.98 50.42 1.26
C PRO A 495 -3.39 50.83 2.61
N TYR A 496 -3.13 49.90 3.53
CA TYR A 496 -2.73 50.21 4.89
C TYR A 496 -1.20 50.13 5.03
N PRO A 497 -0.55 51.18 5.60
CA PRO A 497 0.86 51.11 5.97
C PRO A 497 1.12 49.91 6.89
N ARG A 498 2.21 49.19 6.66
CA ARG A 498 2.52 47.97 7.42
C ARG A 498 2.76 48.27 8.90
N GLU A 499 3.27 49.44 9.19
CA GLU A 499 3.53 49.96 10.53
C GLU A 499 2.23 50.15 11.33
N SER A 500 1.12 50.48 10.66
CA SER A 500 -0.18 50.72 11.32
C SER A 500 -1.00 49.45 11.51
N LEU A 501 -0.63 48.35 10.85
CA LEU A 501 -1.33 47.07 10.99
C LEU A 501 -1.04 46.41 12.35
N GLN A 502 -2.07 45.78 12.92
CA GLN A 502 -1.93 44.97 14.13
C GLN A 502 -1.13 43.68 13.84
N PRO A 503 -0.43 43.09 14.83
CA PRO A 503 0.41 41.89 14.63
C PRO A 503 -0.30 40.74 13.91
N ASP A 504 -1.56 40.45 14.26
CA ASP A 504 -2.35 39.39 13.63
C ASP A 504 -2.66 39.67 12.15
N ALA A 505 -2.88 40.94 11.79
CA ALA A 505 -3.11 41.37 10.42
C ALA A 505 -1.83 41.27 9.58
N LEU A 506 -0.67 41.64 10.15
CA LEU A 506 0.64 41.44 9.50
C LEU A 506 0.95 39.97 9.28
N ARG A 507 0.64 39.11 10.26
CA ARG A 507 0.80 37.66 10.14
C ARG A 507 -0.07 37.07 9.03
N LEU A 508 -1.33 37.52 8.97
CA LEU A 508 -2.26 37.10 7.93
C LEU A 508 -1.83 37.58 6.54
N LEU A 509 -1.37 38.84 6.43
CA LEU A 509 -0.81 39.41 5.21
C LEU A 509 0.41 38.64 4.74
N ALA A 510 1.38 38.39 5.63
CA ALA A 510 2.59 37.66 5.29
C ALA A 510 2.28 36.23 4.81
N ARG A 511 1.33 35.55 5.47
CA ARG A 511 0.85 34.23 5.03
C ARG A 511 0.21 34.28 3.65
N ALA A 512 -0.62 35.28 3.39
CA ALA A 512 -1.26 35.46 2.09
C ALA A 512 -0.23 35.78 1.01
N LEU A 513 0.75 36.64 1.30
CA LEU A 513 1.86 36.97 0.40
C LEU A 513 2.68 35.74 0.02
N ILE A 514 3.08 34.90 0.99
CA ILE A 514 3.76 33.61 0.73
C ILE A 514 2.91 32.70 -0.18
N ARG A 515 1.60 32.59 0.09
CA ARG A 515 0.70 31.75 -0.72
C ARG A 515 0.50 32.28 -2.14
N THR A 516 0.62 33.58 -2.34
CA THR A 516 0.58 34.23 -3.66
C THR A 516 1.95 34.33 -4.34
N GLY A 517 3.01 33.75 -3.76
CA GLY A 517 4.37 33.76 -4.32
C GLY A 517 5.11 35.10 -4.21
N ARG A 518 4.66 36.01 -3.33
CA ARG A 518 5.29 37.31 -3.06
C ARG A 518 6.10 37.26 -1.76
N ASP A 519 7.07 36.35 -1.72
CA ASP A 519 7.88 36.07 -0.53
C ASP A 519 8.74 37.27 -0.10
N ASP A 520 9.20 38.10 -1.04
CA ASP A 520 9.93 39.35 -0.80
C ASP A 520 9.12 40.32 0.06
N LYS A 521 7.86 40.56 -0.32
CA LYS A 521 6.94 41.43 0.42
C LYS A 521 6.51 40.81 1.75
N ALA A 522 6.48 39.47 1.84
CA ALA A 522 6.20 38.78 3.09
C ALA A 522 7.33 39.00 4.10
N VAL A 523 8.59 38.97 3.67
CA VAL A 523 9.74 39.32 4.50
C VAL A 523 9.61 40.77 4.97
N GLU A 524 9.36 41.73 4.07
CA GLU A 524 9.15 43.14 4.44
C GLU A 524 8.07 43.31 5.50
N ALA A 525 6.92 42.65 5.35
CA ALA A 525 5.81 42.72 6.30
C ALA A 525 6.18 42.17 7.69
N LEU A 526 7.04 41.16 7.76
CA LEU A 526 7.47 40.49 8.99
C LEU A 526 8.69 41.14 9.65
N THR A 527 9.41 42.02 8.95
CA THR A 527 10.59 42.74 9.48
C THR A 527 10.30 44.17 9.91
N VAL A 528 9.08 44.69 9.66
CA VAL A 528 8.64 46.02 10.12
C VAL A 528 8.75 46.19 11.65
N ARG A 529 8.63 45.09 12.39
CA ARG A 529 8.84 45.04 13.85
C ARG A 529 9.55 43.75 14.24
N PRO A 530 10.22 43.68 15.40
CA PRO A 530 10.82 42.45 15.89
C PRO A 530 9.80 41.30 15.92
N THR A 531 10.21 40.09 15.54
CA THR A 531 9.33 38.92 15.57
C THR A 531 9.03 38.53 17.03
N GLU A 532 7.84 38.88 17.50
CA GLU A 532 7.43 38.67 18.90
C GLU A 532 7.02 37.22 19.18
N THR A 533 6.44 36.53 18.19
CA THR A 533 5.92 35.18 18.35
C THR A 533 6.67 34.12 17.54
N ALA A 534 6.55 32.86 17.97
CA ALA A 534 7.05 31.71 17.21
C ALA A 534 6.44 31.63 15.80
N GLY A 535 5.16 32.01 15.66
CA GLY A 535 4.45 31.98 14.38
C GLY A 535 4.96 33.00 13.35
N ASP A 536 5.38 34.19 13.80
CA ASP A 536 5.94 35.22 12.91
C ASP A 536 7.33 34.82 12.42
N ALA A 537 8.18 34.33 13.33
CA ALA A 537 9.50 33.81 12.99
C ALA A 537 9.42 32.59 12.05
N ALA A 538 8.41 31.72 12.21
CA ALA A 538 8.19 30.58 11.32
C ALA A 538 7.77 31.00 9.90
N LEU A 539 6.90 32.01 9.76
CA LEU A 539 6.52 32.55 8.45
C LEU A 539 7.71 33.26 7.79
N LEU A 540 8.51 33.99 8.56
CA LEU A 540 9.71 34.67 8.07
C LEU A 540 10.72 33.65 7.54
N ALA A 541 10.97 32.58 8.30
CA ALA A 541 11.82 31.48 7.86
C ALA A 541 11.32 30.85 6.55
N SER A 542 10.00 30.69 6.40
CA SER A 542 9.41 30.10 5.19
C SER A 542 9.60 31.00 3.97
N ALA A 543 9.37 32.31 4.12
CA ALA A 543 9.56 33.29 3.04
C ALA A 543 11.03 33.38 2.62
N LEU A 544 11.95 33.47 3.59
CA LEU A 544 13.40 33.49 3.34
C LEU A 544 13.89 32.21 2.64
N PHE A 545 13.35 31.05 3.02
CA PHE A 545 13.66 29.78 2.36
C PHE A 545 13.22 29.78 0.89
N ASN A 546 12.01 30.27 0.59
CA ASN A 546 11.51 30.37 -0.78
C ASN A 546 12.36 31.33 -1.64
N LEU A 547 12.87 32.40 -1.05
CA LEU A 547 13.83 33.34 -1.66
C LEU A 547 15.26 32.78 -1.77
N LYS A 548 15.51 31.53 -1.34
CA LYS A 548 16.82 30.88 -1.29
C LYS A 548 17.85 31.58 -0.39
N ARG A 549 17.39 32.43 0.54
CA ARG A 549 18.21 33.09 1.57
C ARG A 549 18.36 32.14 2.78
N TYR A 550 19.06 31.02 2.55
CA TYR A 550 19.01 29.86 3.46
C TYR A 550 19.64 30.13 4.84
N ASP A 551 20.70 30.94 4.93
CA ASP A 551 21.32 31.29 6.22
C ASP A 551 20.35 32.08 7.12
N GLU A 552 19.67 33.07 6.54
CA GLU A 552 18.67 33.87 7.26
C GLU A 552 17.42 33.04 7.59
N ALA A 553 17.02 32.13 6.69
CA ALA A 553 15.93 31.19 6.95
C ALA A 553 16.24 30.27 8.14
N ALA A 554 17.48 29.78 8.24
CA ALA A 554 17.93 28.97 9.37
C ALA A 554 17.93 29.77 10.69
N ALA A 555 18.40 31.02 10.67
CA ALA A 555 18.37 31.91 11.84
C ALA A 555 16.93 32.22 12.31
N ALA A 556 16.03 32.51 11.37
CA ALA A 556 14.61 32.73 11.67
C ALA A 556 13.92 31.46 12.20
N ALA A 557 14.25 30.28 11.65
CA ALA A 557 13.73 29.00 12.14
C ALA A 557 14.23 28.66 13.54
N ALA A 558 15.51 28.91 13.84
CA ALA A 558 16.07 28.77 15.19
C ALA A 558 15.36 29.71 16.18
N THR A 559 15.08 30.95 15.78
CA THR A 559 14.33 31.94 16.57
C THR A 559 12.89 31.49 16.85
N ALA A 560 12.24 30.84 15.89
CA ALA A 560 10.92 30.26 16.07
C ALA A 560 10.94 29.08 17.05
N LEU A 561 11.93 28.18 16.94
CA LEU A 561 12.06 27.00 17.79
C LEU A 561 12.53 27.31 19.22
N ALA A 562 13.24 28.43 19.43
CA ALA A 562 13.55 28.91 20.77
C ALA A 562 12.27 29.22 21.58
N ARG A 563 11.16 29.52 20.89
CA ARG A 563 9.86 29.86 21.50
C ARG A 563 8.84 28.72 21.43
N ASP A 564 8.89 27.90 20.39
CA ASP A 564 8.04 26.72 20.21
C ASP A 564 8.91 25.52 19.81
N PRO A 565 9.55 24.84 20.79
CA PRO A 565 10.55 23.82 20.51
C PRO A 565 10.02 22.62 19.71
N ASP A 566 8.74 22.26 19.86
CA ASP A 566 8.18 21.02 19.33
C ASP A 566 7.46 21.20 17.99
N ASN A 567 7.67 22.35 17.34
CA ASN A 567 7.10 22.64 16.04
C ASN A 567 7.80 21.85 14.91
N ALA A 568 7.31 20.63 14.64
CA ALA A 568 7.90 19.74 13.64
C ALA A 568 8.04 20.36 12.24
N ASP A 569 7.14 21.27 11.83
CA ASP A 569 7.22 21.93 10.52
C ASP A 569 8.37 22.93 10.45
N VAL A 570 8.65 23.64 11.55
CA VAL A 570 9.78 24.57 11.66
C VAL A 570 11.09 23.82 11.83
N VAL A 571 11.14 22.74 12.62
CA VAL A 571 12.32 21.85 12.71
C VAL A 571 12.70 21.32 11.33
N ARG A 572 11.72 20.85 10.55
CA ARG A 572 11.94 20.39 9.18
C ARG A 572 12.40 21.52 8.24
N LEU A 573 11.85 22.72 8.38
CA LEU A 573 12.25 23.87 7.57
C LEU A 573 13.70 24.28 7.84
N TRP A 574 14.12 24.26 9.11
CA TRP A 574 15.51 24.51 9.49
C TRP A 574 16.45 23.47 8.90
N ALA A 575 16.12 22.18 9.04
CA ALA A 575 16.89 21.08 8.48
C ALA A 575 17.04 21.22 6.95
N ARG A 576 15.97 21.62 6.24
CA ARG A 576 16.00 21.87 4.78
C ARG A 576 16.91 23.05 4.42
N ALA A 577 16.88 24.13 5.20
CA ALA A 577 17.76 25.27 4.97
C ALA A 577 19.25 24.88 5.13
N LEU A 578 19.58 24.14 6.18
CA LEU A 578 20.95 23.64 6.41
C LEU A 578 21.41 22.65 5.33
N ARG A 579 20.52 21.75 4.89
CA ARG A 579 20.80 20.84 3.77
C ARG A 579 21.09 21.61 2.47
N ALA A 580 20.33 22.67 2.18
CA ALA A 580 20.58 23.52 1.01
C ALA A 580 21.93 24.25 1.09
N LEU A 581 22.39 24.57 2.31
CA LEU A 581 23.73 25.10 2.61
C LEU A 581 24.82 24.02 2.63
N LYS A 582 24.48 22.75 2.39
CA LYS A 582 25.38 21.58 2.50
C LYS A 582 25.97 21.35 3.89
N ARG A 583 25.36 21.92 4.94
CA ARG A 583 25.69 21.71 6.37
C ARG A 583 24.96 20.47 6.89
N TYR A 584 25.35 19.31 6.36
CA TYR A 584 24.61 18.06 6.54
C TYR A 584 24.71 17.49 7.97
N ASP A 585 25.83 17.73 8.63
CA ASP A 585 26.12 17.40 10.02
C ASP A 585 25.13 18.07 10.99
N GLU A 586 24.76 19.33 10.73
CA GLU A 586 23.75 20.03 11.52
C GLU A 586 22.32 19.70 11.06
N ALA A 587 22.11 19.41 9.78
CA ALA A 587 20.79 19.12 9.23
C ALA A 587 20.23 17.76 9.67
N LEU A 588 21.08 16.73 9.73
CA LEU A 588 20.68 15.36 10.03
C LEU A 588 19.96 15.20 11.39
N PRO A 589 20.50 15.68 12.53
CA PRO A 589 19.80 15.56 13.82
C PRO A 589 18.46 16.30 13.84
N LEU A 590 18.33 17.39 13.06
CA LEU A 590 17.05 18.10 12.91
C LEU A 590 16.05 17.31 12.06
N PHE A 591 16.49 16.60 11.01
CA PHE A 591 15.61 15.69 10.26
C PHE A 591 15.15 14.50 11.11
N GLU A 592 16.03 13.94 11.94
CA GLU A 592 15.69 12.88 12.90
C GLU A 592 14.69 13.38 13.94
N ARG A 593 14.93 14.58 14.50
CA ARG A 593 13.97 15.22 15.41
C ARG A 593 12.62 15.47 14.75
N ALA A 594 12.60 15.93 13.50
CA ALA A 594 11.36 16.15 12.75
C ALA A 594 10.60 14.84 12.45
N ARG A 595 11.32 13.72 12.30
CA ARG A 595 10.74 12.37 12.21
C ARG A 595 10.14 11.95 13.56
N ASP A 596 10.86 12.16 14.65
CA ASP A 596 10.43 11.71 15.99
C ASP A 596 9.23 12.50 16.50
N LEU A 597 9.16 13.80 16.21
CA LEU A 597 7.99 14.64 16.51
C LEU A 597 6.75 14.26 15.70
N ARG A 598 6.91 13.70 14.49
CA ARG A 598 5.80 13.26 13.62
C ARG A 598 6.12 11.95 12.90
N PRO A 599 6.08 10.80 13.59
CA PRO A 599 6.54 9.51 13.05
C PRO A 599 5.65 8.97 11.92
N ALA A 600 4.39 9.42 11.85
CA ALA A 600 3.44 9.05 10.80
C ALA A 600 3.42 10.02 9.61
N LEU A 601 4.28 11.05 9.59
CA LEU A 601 4.34 12.01 8.48
C LEU A 601 5.31 11.53 7.40
N ALA A 602 4.79 11.04 6.28
CA ALA A 602 5.58 10.57 5.14
C ALA A 602 6.65 11.58 4.69
N ARG A 603 6.31 12.88 4.71
CA ARG A 603 7.22 13.96 4.31
C ARG A 603 8.46 14.08 5.19
N SER A 604 8.37 13.80 6.50
CA SER A 604 9.55 13.85 7.39
C SER A 604 10.54 12.73 7.05
N HIS A 605 10.05 11.52 6.83
CA HIS A 605 10.87 10.37 6.39
C HIS A 605 11.47 10.58 5.00
N PHE A 606 10.71 11.18 4.07
CA PHE A 606 11.20 11.49 2.73
C PHE A 606 12.37 12.48 2.76
N GLU A 607 12.24 13.59 3.47
CA GLU A 607 13.29 14.62 3.56
C GLU A 607 14.54 14.12 4.31
N LEU A 608 14.35 13.26 5.33
CA LEU A 608 15.47 12.54 5.98
C LEU A 608 16.20 11.64 4.98
N GLY A 609 15.46 10.85 4.19
CA GLY A 609 16.04 10.00 3.15
C GLY A 609 16.82 10.78 2.10
N LEU A 610 16.35 11.97 1.72
CA LEU A 610 17.08 12.86 0.83
C LEU A 610 18.39 13.38 1.45
N ALA A 611 18.38 13.74 2.73
CA ALA A 611 19.58 14.19 3.45
C ALA A 611 20.62 13.06 3.57
N LEU A 612 20.17 11.85 3.90
CA LEU A 612 21.01 10.65 3.98
C LEU A 612 21.61 10.28 2.61
N LEU A 613 20.84 10.45 1.53
CA LEU A 613 21.34 10.32 0.17
C LEU A 613 22.47 11.32 -0.12
N ASP A 614 22.32 12.58 0.23
CA ASP A 614 23.34 13.60 -0.03
C ASP A 614 24.63 13.35 0.78
N LEU A 615 24.51 12.75 1.98
CA LEU A 615 25.63 12.25 2.79
C LEU A 615 26.25 10.95 2.27
N GLY A 616 25.58 10.26 1.35
CA GLY A 616 26.01 8.98 0.81
C GLY A 616 25.73 7.75 1.65
N LEU A 617 24.96 7.90 2.73
CA LEU A 617 24.47 6.81 3.58
C LEU A 617 23.28 6.11 2.91
N CYS A 618 23.59 5.30 1.90
CA CYS A 618 22.59 4.81 0.96
C CYS A 618 21.63 3.77 1.57
N GLU A 619 22.10 2.89 2.48
CA GLU A 619 21.18 1.96 3.17
C GLU A 619 20.17 2.70 4.04
N ALA A 620 20.66 3.61 4.91
CA ALA A 620 19.80 4.39 5.78
C ALA A 620 18.80 5.27 4.99
N ALA A 621 19.23 5.80 3.84
CA ALA A 621 18.35 6.52 2.95
C ALA A 621 17.25 5.63 2.35
N CYS A 622 17.57 4.41 1.93
CA CYS A 622 16.57 3.44 1.47
C CYS A 622 15.52 3.16 2.55
N ASP A 623 15.94 2.94 3.80
CA ASP A 623 15.03 2.67 4.91
C ASP A 623 14.07 3.84 5.17
N ALA A 624 14.61 5.06 5.22
CA ALA A 624 13.80 6.27 5.41
C ALA A 624 12.81 6.48 4.25
N LEU A 625 13.25 6.30 3.00
CA LEU A 625 12.39 6.44 1.81
C LEU A 625 11.33 5.33 1.72
N GLU A 626 11.65 4.09 2.11
CA GLU A 626 10.69 2.99 2.20
C GLU A 626 9.63 3.26 3.28
N ARG A 627 10.03 3.84 4.42
CA ARG A 627 9.10 4.25 5.46
C ARG A 627 8.17 5.37 4.97
N ALA A 628 8.72 6.35 4.25
CA ALA A 628 7.92 7.38 3.60
C ALA A 628 6.91 6.78 2.60
N ARG A 629 7.32 5.77 1.81
CA ARG A 629 6.45 5.06 0.85
C ARG A 629 5.33 4.27 1.53
N ALA A 630 5.61 3.64 2.67
CA ALA A 630 4.61 2.90 3.43
C ALA A 630 3.53 3.82 4.02
N LEU A 631 3.90 5.06 4.35
CA LEU A 631 2.99 6.08 4.89
C LEU A 631 2.21 6.81 3.80
N ASP A 632 2.84 7.07 2.65
CA ASP A 632 2.21 7.66 1.46
C ASP A 632 2.77 7.05 0.17
N ALA A 633 2.00 6.15 -0.42
CA ALA A 633 2.36 5.47 -1.66
C ALA A 633 2.09 6.31 -2.93
N SER A 634 1.58 7.54 -2.80
CA SER A 634 1.05 8.32 -3.92
C SER A 634 2.04 9.35 -4.50
N ASN A 635 3.27 9.45 -3.97
CA ASN A 635 4.26 10.48 -4.34
C ASN A 635 5.30 9.95 -5.38
N PRO A 636 5.22 10.31 -6.68
CA PRO A 636 6.13 9.79 -7.69
C PRO A 636 7.61 10.20 -7.53
N PRO A 637 7.95 11.46 -7.16
CA PRO A 637 9.32 11.84 -6.82
C PRO A 637 10.01 10.92 -5.81
N LEU A 638 9.27 10.36 -4.85
CA LEU A 638 9.81 9.41 -3.88
C LEU A 638 10.39 8.16 -4.55
N LEU A 639 9.70 7.62 -5.56
CA LEU A 639 10.14 6.40 -6.25
C LEU A 639 11.46 6.64 -7.00
N ILE A 640 11.65 7.83 -7.56
CA ILE A 640 12.87 8.22 -8.27
C ILE A 640 14.04 8.33 -7.29
N GLU A 641 13.83 8.92 -6.11
CA GLU A 641 14.88 9.05 -5.09
C GLU A 641 15.22 7.71 -4.44
N LEU A 642 14.23 6.84 -4.20
CA LEU A 642 14.48 5.49 -3.73
C LEU A 642 15.23 4.67 -4.79
N ALA A 643 14.89 4.81 -6.07
CA ALA A 643 15.65 4.20 -7.16
C ALA A 643 17.09 4.71 -7.19
N ARG A 644 17.32 6.00 -6.99
CA ARG A 644 18.67 6.58 -6.89
C ARG A 644 19.47 5.98 -5.73
N ALA A 645 18.85 5.78 -4.56
CA ALA A 645 19.49 5.11 -3.43
C ALA A 645 19.89 3.67 -3.78
N ARG A 646 18.97 2.91 -4.38
CA ARG A 646 19.19 1.53 -4.85
C ARG A 646 20.28 1.43 -5.93
N ILE A 647 20.35 2.39 -6.85
CA ILE A 647 21.43 2.45 -7.87
C ILE A 647 22.80 2.57 -7.20
N ARG A 648 22.93 3.42 -6.17
CA ARG A 648 24.19 3.61 -5.43
C ARG A 648 24.59 2.39 -4.62
N LEU A 649 23.63 1.60 -4.17
CA LEU A 649 23.86 0.28 -3.54
C LEU A 649 24.18 -0.83 -4.56
N GLY A 650 24.16 -0.53 -5.87
CA GLY A 650 24.40 -1.52 -6.92
C GLY A 650 23.17 -2.36 -7.29
N GLU A 651 22.03 -2.14 -6.64
CA GLU A 651 20.77 -2.88 -6.80
C GLU A 651 19.95 -2.37 -8.00
N ARG A 652 20.59 -2.35 -9.18
CA ARG A 652 20.05 -1.75 -10.41
C ARG A 652 18.73 -2.39 -10.87
N GLY A 653 18.50 -3.67 -10.59
CA GLY A 653 17.25 -4.36 -10.91
C GLY A 653 16.06 -3.79 -10.14
N ALA A 654 16.18 -3.66 -8.82
CA ALA A 654 15.15 -3.07 -7.98
C ALA A 654 14.92 -1.59 -8.30
N ALA A 655 15.98 -0.85 -8.63
CA ALA A 655 15.86 0.54 -9.10
C ALA A 655 15.07 0.63 -10.41
N MET A 656 15.29 -0.28 -11.36
CA MET A 656 14.56 -0.34 -12.62
C MET A 656 13.05 -0.50 -12.39
N ASP A 657 12.65 -1.38 -11.48
CA ASP A 657 11.23 -1.60 -11.13
C ASP A 657 10.57 -0.37 -10.51
N LEU A 658 11.32 0.38 -9.69
CA LEU A 658 10.85 1.63 -9.09
C LEU A 658 10.71 2.75 -10.12
N LEU A 659 11.64 2.86 -11.07
CA LEU A 659 11.59 3.85 -12.15
C LEU A 659 10.46 3.56 -13.14
N LEU A 660 10.21 2.29 -13.45
CA LEU A 660 9.03 1.87 -14.22
C LEU A 660 7.72 2.21 -13.48
N GLN A 661 7.68 2.09 -12.16
CA GLN A 661 6.53 2.55 -11.36
C GLN A 661 6.37 4.07 -11.43
N ALA A 662 7.46 4.84 -11.34
CA ALA A 662 7.43 6.28 -11.45
C ALA A 662 6.89 6.74 -12.81
N LEU A 663 7.39 6.17 -13.91
CA LEU A 663 6.92 6.49 -15.27
C LEU A 663 5.51 5.99 -15.57
N ARG A 664 5.00 4.97 -14.86
CA ARG A 664 3.55 4.63 -14.93
C ARG A 664 2.66 5.71 -14.32
N ARG A 665 3.18 6.49 -13.36
CA ARG A 665 2.44 7.60 -12.72
C ARG A 665 2.58 8.88 -13.50
N ASP A 666 3.80 9.20 -13.92
CA ASP A 666 4.08 10.30 -14.83
C ASP A 666 4.95 9.83 -16.01
N PRO A 667 4.32 9.44 -17.13
CA PRO A 667 5.04 9.01 -18.33
C PRO A 667 5.96 10.08 -18.97
N GLY A 668 5.92 11.33 -18.49
CA GLY A 668 6.66 12.47 -19.03
C GLY A 668 7.86 12.87 -18.18
N ASP A 669 8.15 12.14 -17.10
CA ASP A 669 9.27 12.47 -16.22
C ASP A 669 10.61 12.08 -16.89
N ILE A 670 11.29 13.09 -17.45
CA ILE A 670 12.58 12.93 -18.14
C ILE A 670 13.63 12.35 -17.20
N ARG A 671 13.65 12.76 -15.93
CA ARG A 671 14.64 12.29 -14.96
C ARG A 671 14.48 10.80 -14.70
N ALA A 672 13.25 10.34 -14.47
CA ALA A 672 12.96 8.92 -14.30
C ALA A 672 13.30 8.12 -15.57
N GLY A 673 13.00 8.68 -16.74
CA GLY A 673 13.32 8.10 -18.05
C GLY A 673 14.81 7.87 -18.27
N VAL A 674 15.63 8.89 -18.02
CA VAL A 674 17.09 8.84 -18.17
C VAL A 674 17.68 7.79 -17.22
N GLU A 675 17.30 7.80 -15.95
CA GLU A 675 17.81 6.82 -14.97
C GLU A 675 17.37 5.38 -15.32
N LEU A 676 16.16 5.22 -15.87
CA LEU A 676 15.66 3.92 -16.31
C LEU A 676 16.48 3.38 -17.47
N ALA A 677 16.73 4.20 -18.49
CA ALA A 677 17.53 3.83 -19.65
C ALA A 677 18.99 3.49 -19.27
N ARG A 678 19.55 4.16 -18.26
CA ARG A 678 20.88 3.84 -17.71
C ARG A 678 20.91 2.50 -16.97
N CYS A 679 19.92 2.25 -16.11
CA CYS A 679 19.78 0.98 -15.40
C CYS A 679 19.59 -0.20 -16.38
N ALA A 680 18.67 -0.06 -17.34
CA ALA A 680 18.43 -1.07 -18.36
C ALA A 680 19.66 -1.32 -19.24
N GLY A 681 20.43 -0.28 -19.57
CA GLY A 681 21.69 -0.41 -20.28
C GLY A 681 22.74 -1.23 -19.53
N ALA A 682 22.91 -0.98 -18.23
CA ALA A 682 23.81 -1.76 -17.39
C ALA A 682 23.37 -3.23 -17.25
N LEU A 683 22.05 -3.48 -17.25
CA LEU A 683 21.47 -4.81 -17.11
C LEU A 683 21.23 -5.53 -18.45
N ARG A 684 21.40 -4.84 -19.58
CA ARG A 684 21.06 -5.32 -20.94
C ARG A 684 19.57 -5.70 -21.11
N ARG A 685 18.67 -5.11 -20.32
CA ARG A 685 17.21 -5.40 -20.31
C ARG A 685 16.42 -4.33 -21.06
N PHE A 686 16.65 -4.20 -22.37
CA PHE A 686 16.08 -3.12 -23.19
C PHE A 686 14.61 -3.32 -23.55
N GLU A 687 14.20 -4.55 -23.82
CA GLU A 687 12.82 -4.88 -24.24
C GLU A 687 11.77 -4.47 -23.21
N GLU A 688 12.10 -4.65 -21.93
CA GLU A 688 11.18 -4.38 -20.81
C GLU A 688 10.85 -2.90 -20.63
N ILE A 689 11.77 -2.01 -21.02
CA ILE A 689 11.59 -0.56 -20.88
C ILE A 689 11.06 0.10 -22.15
N ALA A 690 11.00 -0.63 -23.28
CA ALA A 690 10.62 -0.08 -24.58
C ALA A 690 9.26 0.67 -24.56
N PRO A 691 8.20 0.18 -23.90
CA PRO A 691 6.93 0.92 -23.83
C PRO A 691 7.05 2.25 -23.06
N ALA A 692 7.84 2.27 -21.98
CA ALA A 692 8.05 3.47 -21.18
C ALA A 692 8.88 4.51 -21.93
N MET A 693 9.92 4.06 -22.66
CA MET A 693 10.76 4.90 -23.50
C MET A 693 9.97 5.50 -24.67
N GLN A 694 9.07 4.71 -25.28
CA GLN A 694 8.18 5.18 -26.33
C GLN A 694 7.25 6.30 -25.82
N ALA A 695 6.59 6.10 -24.69
CA ALA A 695 5.71 7.10 -24.10
C ALA A 695 6.46 8.39 -23.72
N LEU A 696 7.69 8.27 -23.24
CA LEU A 696 8.55 9.41 -22.92
C LEU A 696 8.91 10.22 -24.19
N LEU A 697 9.24 9.53 -25.28
CA LEU A 697 9.53 10.14 -26.58
C LEU A 697 8.30 10.85 -27.15
N GLU A 698 7.10 10.26 -27.04
CA GLU A 698 5.86 10.87 -27.52
C GLU A 698 5.51 12.17 -26.79
N ARG A 699 5.85 12.25 -25.50
CA ARG A 699 5.65 13.47 -24.69
C ARG A 699 6.71 14.54 -24.93
N HIS A 700 7.92 14.14 -25.27
CA HIS A 700 9.06 15.03 -25.47
C HIS A 700 9.77 14.75 -26.80
N PRO A 701 9.07 14.93 -27.95
CA PRO A 701 9.58 14.48 -29.25
C PRO A 701 10.83 15.23 -29.72
N ASP A 702 11.08 16.43 -29.18
CA ASP A 702 12.18 17.32 -29.55
C ASP A 702 13.15 17.57 -28.38
N ASN A 703 13.11 16.74 -27.34
CA ASN A 703 14.10 16.82 -26.28
C ASN A 703 15.35 15.99 -26.67
N PRO A 704 16.54 16.61 -26.81
CA PRO A 704 17.73 15.92 -27.29
C PRO A 704 18.19 14.79 -26.37
N ASP A 705 18.09 14.95 -25.04
CA ASP A 705 18.48 13.91 -24.08
C ASP A 705 17.53 12.70 -24.16
N VAL A 706 16.23 12.93 -24.32
CA VAL A 706 15.25 11.85 -24.53
C VAL A 706 15.51 11.12 -25.84
N LEU A 707 15.73 11.85 -26.94
CA LEU A 707 16.07 11.25 -28.25
C LEU A 707 17.33 10.38 -28.16
N TYR A 708 18.36 10.86 -27.45
CA TYR A 708 19.59 10.10 -27.21
C TYR A 708 19.34 8.83 -26.37
N GLU A 709 18.66 8.95 -25.23
CA GLU A 709 18.42 7.83 -24.32
C GLU A 709 17.56 6.75 -24.98
N VAL A 710 16.51 7.14 -25.72
CA VAL A 710 15.65 6.21 -26.47
C VAL A 710 16.40 5.57 -27.63
N GLY A 711 17.17 6.34 -28.40
CA GLY A 711 18.02 5.81 -29.46
C GLY A 711 19.04 4.80 -28.94
N ARG A 712 19.61 5.03 -27.75
CA ARG A 712 20.59 4.13 -27.12
C ARG A 712 20.02 2.77 -26.73
N VAL A 713 18.74 2.71 -26.36
CA VAL A 713 18.05 1.48 -25.95
C VAL A 713 17.15 0.90 -27.05
N CYS A 714 17.17 1.51 -28.23
CA CYS A 714 16.42 1.04 -29.40
C CYS A 714 17.09 -0.20 -30.00
N ALA A 715 16.30 -1.25 -30.24
CA ALA A 715 16.79 -2.48 -30.84
C ALA A 715 17.02 -2.36 -32.36
N ASP A 716 16.29 -1.46 -33.03
CA ASP A 716 16.40 -1.23 -34.48
C ASP A 716 17.51 -0.19 -34.78
N PRO A 717 18.61 -0.58 -35.46
CA PRO A 717 19.70 0.34 -35.81
C PRO A 717 19.28 1.49 -36.72
N GLY A 718 18.30 1.28 -37.61
CA GLY A 718 17.81 2.32 -38.52
C GLY A 718 17.09 3.41 -37.74
N ARG A 719 16.12 3.00 -36.92
CA ARG A 719 15.41 3.91 -36.02
C ARG A 719 16.34 4.60 -35.01
N ALA A 720 17.33 3.89 -34.46
CA ALA A 720 18.32 4.48 -33.56
C ALA A 720 19.12 5.60 -34.25
N ARG A 721 19.57 5.37 -35.50
CA ARG A 721 20.24 6.37 -36.33
C ARG A 721 19.38 7.62 -36.52
N ASP A 722 18.11 7.46 -36.88
CA ASP A 722 17.18 8.58 -37.09
C ASP A 722 17.03 9.43 -35.81
N LEU A 723 16.90 8.77 -34.66
CA LEU A 723 16.78 9.43 -33.35
C LEU A 723 18.05 10.23 -33.00
N PHE A 724 19.24 9.66 -33.24
CA PHE A 724 20.51 10.37 -32.99
C PHE A 724 20.72 11.54 -33.94
N GLN A 725 20.35 11.41 -35.22
CA GLN A 725 20.41 12.51 -36.19
C GLN A 725 19.45 13.63 -35.80
N LYS A 726 18.23 13.29 -35.37
CA LYS A 726 17.27 14.28 -34.85
C LYS A 726 17.81 14.99 -33.60
N ALA A 727 18.44 14.26 -32.68
CA ALA A 727 19.08 14.87 -31.51
C ALA A 727 20.21 15.84 -31.89
N LEU A 728 21.03 15.50 -32.89
CA LEU A 728 22.11 16.37 -33.39
C LEU A 728 21.61 17.59 -34.16
N ALA A 729 20.47 17.50 -34.84
CA ALA A 729 19.84 18.65 -35.48
C ALA A 729 19.41 19.71 -34.46
N ILE A 730 19.04 19.28 -33.24
CA ILE A 730 18.63 20.16 -32.14
C ILE A 730 19.84 20.62 -31.32
N LYS A 731 20.76 19.68 -31.03
CA LYS A 731 21.98 19.92 -30.25
C LYS A 731 23.21 19.43 -31.05
N PRO A 732 23.85 20.29 -31.85
CA PRO A 732 25.00 19.91 -32.67
C PRO A 732 26.25 19.54 -31.85
N ASP A 733 26.40 20.08 -30.64
CA ASP A 733 27.47 19.80 -29.68
C ASP A 733 27.13 18.61 -28.77
N PHE A 734 26.62 17.52 -29.36
CA PHE A 734 26.23 16.32 -28.63
C PHE A 734 27.13 15.13 -28.92
N HIS A 735 28.33 15.16 -28.33
CA HIS A 735 29.39 14.17 -28.57
C HIS A 735 28.94 12.71 -28.39
N GLN A 736 28.02 12.45 -27.43
CA GLN A 736 27.48 11.11 -27.22
C GLN A 736 26.67 10.62 -28.43
N CYS A 737 25.92 11.47 -29.13
CA CYS A 737 25.18 11.11 -30.34
C CYS A 737 26.13 10.84 -31.50
N HIS A 738 27.16 11.67 -31.69
CA HIS A 738 28.20 11.41 -32.69
C HIS A 738 28.90 10.07 -32.45
N HIS A 739 29.29 9.75 -31.21
CA HIS A 739 29.89 8.45 -30.88
C HIS A 739 28.96 7.27 -31.19
N ARG A 740 27.65 7.39 -30.90
CA ARG A 740 26.68 6.33 -31.20
C ARG A 740 26.47 6.13 -32.71
N LEU A 741 26.35 7.22 -33.48
CA LEU A 741 26.28 7.14 -34.95
C LEU A 741 27.55 6.54 -35.56
N ALA A 742 28.72 6.90 -35.04
CA ALA A 742 29.99 6.35 -35.49
C ALA A 742 30.04 4.82 -35.31
N ARG A 743 29.60 4.33 -34.14
CA ARG A 743 29.52 2.89 -33.87
C ARG A 743 28.52 2.18 -34.77
N LEU A 744 27.32 2.75 -34.98
CA LEU A 744 26.33 2.17 -35.88
C LEU A 744 26.84 2.08 -37.34
N ALA A 745 27.54 3.12 -37.82
CA ALA A 745 28.15 3.11 -39.15
C ALA A 745 29.28 2.09 -39.24
N HIS A 746 30.13 1.99 -38.21
CA HIS A 746 31.24 1.03 -38.13
C HIS A 746 30.73 -0.41 -38.15
N ASP A 747 29.71 -0.73 -37.34
CA ASP A 747 29.08 -2.06 -37.28
C ASP A 747 28.44 -2.45 -38.62
N GLN A 748 28.06 -1.48 -39.46
CA GLN A 748 27.51 -1.68 -40.80
C GLN A 748 28.57 -1.66 -41.92
N GLY A 749 29.86 -1.52 -41.58
CA GLY A 749 30.97 -1.46 -42.54
C GLY A 749 31.17 -0.09 -43.21
N GLY A 750 30.40 0.93 -42.83
CA GLY A 750 30.51 2.31 -43.32
C GLY A 750 31.67 3.07 -42.66
N LEU A 751 32.92 2.64 -42.91
CA LEU A 751 34.11 3.11 -42.20
C LEU A 751 34.36 4.62 -42.36
N ASP A 752 34.10 5.21 -43.54
CA ASP A 752 34.33 6.65 -43.75
C ASP A 752 33.33 7.52 -42.97
N GLU A 753 32.07 7.10 -42.89
CA GLU A 753 31.06 7.76 -42.06
C GLU A 753 31.40 7.62 -40.58
N ALA A 754 31.79 6.41 -40.16
CA ALA A 754 32.22 6.13 -38.79
C ALA A 754 33.37 7.06 -38.37
N LEU A 755 34.41 7.18 -39.19
CA LEU A 755 35.57 8.03 -38.90
C LEU A 755 35.21 9.51 -38.80
N ARG A 756 34.29 10.02 -39.64
CA ARG A 756 33.80 11.41 -39.54
C ARG A 756 33.10 11.65 -38.21
N HIS A 757 32.19 10.77 -37.81
CA HIS A 757 31.45 10.91 -36.56
C HIS A 757 32.33 10.68 -35.32
N TYR A 758 33.27 9.73 -35.35
CA TYR A 758 34.24 9.59 -34.26
C TYR A 758 35.09 10.85 -34.09
N SER A 759 35.51 11.49 -35.18
CA SER A 759 36.28 12.74 -35.13
C SER A 759 35.47 13.87 -34.49
N ALA A 760 34.21 14.06 -34.93
CA ALA A 760 33.31 15.04 -34.33
C ALA A 760 33.06 14.79 -32.82
N ALA A 761 32.93 13.52 -32.40
CA ALA A 761 32.78 13.19 -30.98
C ALA A 761 34.06 13.51 -30.16
N ILE A 762 35.23 13.23 -30.73
CA ILE A 762 36.53 13.47 -30.08
C ILE A 762 36.80 14.97 -29.93
N ASP A 763 36.51 15.78 -30.95
CA ASP A 763 36.74 17.23 -30.92
C ASP A 763 35.95 17.92 -29.80
N GLN A 764 34.79 17.36 -29.45
CA GLN A 764 33.93 17.85 -28.37
C GLN A 764 34.28 17.26 -26.99
N ALA A 765 34.96 16.11 -26.94
CA ALA A 765 35.24 15.39 -25.70
C ALA A 765 36.68 14.83 -25.67
N LEU A 766 37.66 15.72 -25.78
CA LEU A 766 39.08 15.38 -25.88
C LEU A 766 39.64 14.55 -24.71
N HIS A 767 38.98 14.60 -23.55
CA HIS A 767 39.37 13.89 -22.33
C HIS A 767 38.92 12.42 -22.29
N LEU A 768 38.09 11.96 -23.23
CA LEU A 768 37.59 10.58 -23.25
C LEU A 768 38.47 9.69 -24.13
N ALA A 769 39.43 8.98 -23.51
CA ALA A 769 40.32 8.04 -24.20
C ALA A 769 39.54 6.99 -25.02
N GLY A 770 38.40 6.52 -24.48
CA GLY A 770 37.55 5.49 -25.12
C GLY A 770 37.11 5.83 -26.55
N TYR A 771 36.81 7.09 -26.86
CA TYR A 771 36.41 7.48 -28.23
C TYR A 771 37.56 7.34 -29.23
N ARG A 772 38.80 7.62 -28.79
CA ARG A 772 40.00 7.42 -29.60
C ARG A 772 40.29 5.94 -29.83
N LEU A 773 40.07 5.09 -28.84
CA LEU A 773 40.21 3.63 -28.99
C LEU A 773 39.21 3.05 -30.01
N ASP A 774 37.97 3.52 -29.98
CA ASP A 774 36.95 3.10 -30.94
C ASP A 774 37.28 3.60 -32.36
N ARG A 775 37.76 4.85 -32.52
CA ARG A 775 38.24 5.36 -33.83
C ARG A 775 39.47 4.62 -34.33
N ALA A 776 40.43 4.30 -33.46
CA ALA A 776 41.61 3.51 -33.81
C ALA A 776 41.22 2.11 -34.32
N THR A 777 40.19 1.50 -33.73
CA THR A 777 39.65 0.22 -34.21
C THR A 777 39.09 0.36 -35.63
N ALA A 778 38.31 1.40 -35.90
CA ALA A 778 37.80 1.69 -37.24
C ALA A 778 38.92 1.97 -38.26
N HIS A 779 40.00 2.66 -37.86
CA HIS A 779 41.18 2.85 -38.70
C HIS A 779 41.87 1.52 -39.05
N LEU A 780 42.04 0.62 -38.08
CA LEU A 780 42.60 -0.71 -38.33
C LEU A 780 41.72 -1.54 -39.26
N ASP A 781 40.40 -1.49 -39.08
CA ASP A 781 39.46 -2.21 -39.95
C ASP A 781 39.44 -1.64 -41.38
N ARG A 782 39.80 -0.36 -41.55
CA ARG A 782 40.05 0.28 -42.86
C ARG A 782 41.44 -0.01 -43.43
N GLY A 783 42.34 -0.62 -42.66
CA GLY A 783 43.74 -0.88 -43.05
C GLY A 783 44.70 0.30 -42.82
N ASP A 784 44.28 1.36 -42.12
CA ASP A 784 45.10 2.53 -41.82
C ASP A 784 45.79 2.40 -40.45
N ALA A 785 46.86 1.60 -40.42
CA ALA A 785 47.63 1.35 -39.19
C ALA A 785 48.30 2.60 -38.62
N ASP A 786 48.65 3.59 -39.45
CA ASP A 786 49.36 4.79 -39.02
C ASP A 786 48.41 5.77 -38.32
N ALA A 787 47.19 5.96 -38.84
CA ALA A 787 46.17 6.73 -38.16
C ALA A 787 45.74 6.08 -36.83
N ALA A 788 45.59 4.75 -36.81
CA ALA A 788 45.30 4.02 -35.58
C ALA A 788 46.35 4.25 -34.50
N ARG A 789 47.65 4.21 -34.85
CA ARG A 789 48.74 4.47 -33.88
C ARG A 789 48.70 5.85 -33.27
N ARG A 790 48.38 6.89 -34.05
CA ARG A 790 48.24 8.27 -33.53
C ARG A 790 47.13 8.37 -32.49
N ASP A 791 45.99 7.74 -32.74
CA ASP A 791 44.89 7.70 -31.78
C ASP A 791 45.22 6.91 -30.51
N LEU A 792 45.94 5.79 -30.66
CA LEU A 792 46.37 4.98 -29.53
C LEU A 792 47.40 5.69 -28.65
N ALA A 793 48.36 6.41 -29.24
CA ALA A 793 49.32 7.23 -28.51
C ALA A 793 48.58 8.29 -27.67
N ARG A 794 47.66 9.03 -28.28
CA ARG A 794 46.89 10.06 -27.57
C ARG A 794 45.93 9.48 -26.54
N ALA A 795 45.41 8.27 -26.75
CA ALA A 795 44.60 7.57 -25.75
C ALA A 795 45.43 7.14 -24.53
N LEU A 796 46.67 6.69 -24.74
CA LEU A 796 47.60 6.31 -23.67
C LEU A 796 48.13 7.53 -22.89
N GLU A 797 48.21 8.70 -23.50
CA GLU A 797 48.49 9.94 -22.75
C GLU A 797 47.38 10.28 -21.74
N ILE A 798 46.13 9.98 -22.08
CA ILE A 798 44.96 10.22 -21.21
C ILE A 798 44.85 9.09 -20.17
N GLU A 799 45.02 7.84 -20.60
CA GLU A 799 44.94 6.64 -19.75
C GLU A 799 46.17 5.73 -19.97
N PRO A 800 47.30 5.98 -19.24
CA PRO A 800 48.57 5.29 -19.47
C PRO A 800 48.52 3.76 -19.33
N ASN A 801 47.60 3.23 -18.53
CA ASN A 801 47.48 1.80 -18.23
C ASN A 801 46.30 1.12 -18.95
N ASN A 802 45.84 1.64 -20.09
CA ASN A 802 44.71 1.08 -20.81
C ASN A 802 45.06 -0.19 -21.59
N ALA A 803 44.62 -1.36 -21.10
CA ALA A 803 44.91 -2.66 -21.71
C ALA A 803 44.40 -2.82 -23.15
N LYS A 804 43.23 -2.23 -23.49
CA LYS A 804 42.67 -2.26 -24.85
C LYS A 804 43.56 -1.49 -25.83
N ALA A 805 44.13 -0.37 -25.39
CA ALA A 805 45.06 0.40 -26.21
C ALA A 805 46.32 -0.42 -26.56
N GLY A 806 46.87 -1.16 -25.59
CA GLY A 806 48.02 -2.04 -25.81
C GLY A 806 47.73 -3.16 -26.83
N GLN A 807 46.57 -3.81 -26.73
CA GLN A 807 46.15 -4.85 -27.69
C GLN A 807 45.98 -4.29 -29.11
N LEU A 808 45.33 -3.13 -29.25
CA LEU A 808 45.16 -2.48 -30.55
C LEU A 808 46.50 -2.01 -31.14
N ALA A 809 47.45 -1.58 -30.30
CA ALA A 809 48.79 -1.20 -30.74
C ALA A 809 49.58 -2.39 -31.29
N GLN A 810 49.44 -3.57 -30.67
CA GLN A 810 50.02 -4.80 -31.20
C GLN A 810 49.41 -5.16 -32.56
N ARG A 811 48.09 -5.14 -32.69
CA ARG A 811 47.38 -5.37 -33.97
C ARG A 811 47.84 -4.40 -35.06
N ALA A 812 48.05 -3.12 -34.71
CA ALA A 812 48.59 -2.12 -35.63
C ALA A 812 50.05 -2.39 -36.06
N ARG A 813 50.86 -3.02 -35.21
CA ARG A 813 52.26 -3.41 -35.54
C ARG A 813 52.29 -4.60 -36.49
N GLU A 814 51.45 -5.60 -36.24
CA GLU A 814 51.33 -6.79 -37.09
C GLU A 814 50.83 -6.44 -38.50
N MET A 815 49.87 -5.50 -38.61
CA MET A 815 49.31 -5.06 -39.88
C MET A 815 50.30 -4.29 -40.77
N LYS A 816 51.23 -3.53 -40.16
CA LYS A 816 52.26 -2.78 -40.88
C LYS A 816 53.53 -2.67 -40.01
N PRO A 817 54.51 -3.59 -40.14
CA PRO A 817 55.72 -3.56 -39.31
C PRO A 817 56.45 -2.21 -39.46
N GLN A 818 56.78 -1.55 -38.35
CA GLN A 818 57.62 -0.35 -38.43
C GLN A 818 59.02 -0.74 -38.89
N THR A 819 59.59 0.02 -39.82
CA THR A 819 61.01 -0.13 -40.12
C THR A 819 61.83 0.46 -38.98
N ALA A 820 63.03 -0.07 -38.74
CA ALA A 820 63.88 0.31 -37.61
C ALA A 820 64.17 1.82 -37.47
N ALA A 821 63.99 2.60 -38.55
CA ALA A 821 64.16 4.05 -38.55
C ALA A 821 62.98 4.84 -37.92
N GLU A 822 61.78 4.26 -37.85
CA GLU A 822 60.59 4.92 -37.31
C GLU A 822 60.45 4.71 -35.79
N THR A 823 60.98 3.61 -35.26
CA THR A 823 60.99 3.30 -33.83
C THR A 823 61.85 4.27 -33.03
N THR A 824 62.93 4.78 -33.62
CA THR A 824 63.86 5.72 -32.96
C THR A 824 63.28 7.12 -32.82
N ARG A 825 62.49 7.60 -33.80
CA ARG A 825 61.88 8.95 -33.75
C ARG A 825 60.76 9.10 -32.71
N LEU A 826 60.07 8.02 -32.36
CA LEU A 826 58.98 8.00 -31.36
C LEU A 826 59.48 7.81 -29.92
N ALA A 827 60.74 7.41 -29.73
CA ALA A 827 61.37 7.33 -28.41
C ALA A 827 62.06 8.64 -27.99
N GLU A 828 62.29 9.56 -28.94
CA GLU A 828 62.96 10.85 -28.73
C GLU A 828 61.99 12.05 -28.70
N SER A 829 60.68 11.85 -28.96
CA SER A 829 59.61 12.86 -28.84
C SER A 829 58.62 12.50 -27.74
#